data_AF-A0A0Q4WDP7-F1
#
_entry.id   AF-A0A0Q4WDP7-F1
#
_cell.length_a   1.000
_cell.length_b   1.000
_cell.length_c   1.000
_cell.angle_alpha   90.00
_cell.angle_beta   90.00
_cell.angle_gamma   90.00
#
_symmetry.space_group_name_H-M   'P 1'
#
loop_
_entity.id
_entity.type
_entity.pdbx_description
1 polymer ?
#
loop_
_entity_poly.entity_id
_entity_poly.type
_entity_poly.pdbx_seq_one_letter_code
_entity_poly.pdbx_strand_id
1 'polypeptide(L)'
;MNAVSPLATFDGAEAIIEGWCEGLMPDPPTPVDEWSDSNIILPAIGAAEAGDYSTARTPYLREILTNLSPMSPVVTTILMKGAQLGASQAGLNWLGYIIAVAGGPAIVVCPTVAMAELYSKQRLGPMIEACKALRAKIPPNRGKASGNTLLIKTFPGGMIRLTGGNSAAALKSMPAKWRLYEEPDEYPKDLEGQGNAVDLVRVRGRTFGRRAKEFLNCTPNMASDSVIWAMYLKGDQREYRMPCPHNCGHRTVFNRENFRFEKGQPQTAHMVCENPECGGRIDEARHKEAMLDEGVWIPRIANAPAHMPRSYYLPSFYSPVGWQSWADIATETENAEGNYSKTKTLWNTTYGLPWNDVTDTPSYEAIWARRSTTYVSRQIPAEALFLTAGVDVGLDHLEVGVWAYGRKGKRWLVEHVRLRGALRDPEHWARLKAFLQRRYVHPCGAIMPIRRVAVDRGRWPDVVMPWVQKQDPDWIVAIRGNEKIDAQILKESKWRFKSEDGHSWSSDEGVLYWTLGVGLLKLELMGQLNLPRPAPGEETPPGWVDLPMDVELGWCEQLVSEEYVTVKSKTGRPKATWRSIGGLRHEALDCANYGRAMAELIGWSTWSEVEFSREERALEKAAGEMRLLMEKVSRERRAAGDPRRVTEESVMGNIVRPVVWGGEEEAEPQGGDTAVIPRLKEESVAPPILGKMTNTPWAIREGMLDTMVGIANRDGLRAVSDEMVREEPEICQMVVRDGVAVIPVIGPSFRYASWIHDACGATSYDAIARDLNLALEDPAVKAILFEFDSPGGEVTGCNATAAKIRAARGRKPIVAWVEGDACSAAYWLASACDHVVIDECAQLGSIGVVGIFNDTRGMDEKLGIKRYEIVSSQSPGKRPDPATDEGRAAIQVVIDDLASVFVDAVAINRGVSPEDVVARFGGGGCFVGQKAIDAGLADEIGTFDEVLAELAGVDAECLPLRRDP
;
A
#
# COMPACT_ATOMS: atom_id res chain seq x y z
N MET A 1 -80.75 2.38 19.06
CA MET A 1 -80.41 0.97 19.33
C MET A 1 -78.92 0.82 19.04
N ASN A 2 -78.06 1.14 20.02
CA ASN A 2 -77.53 0.19 21.01
C ASN A 2 -76.84 -1.03 20.39
N ALA A 3 -75.98 -0.83 19.38
CA ALA A 3 -74.89 -1.78 19.16
C ALA A 3 -73.75 -1.37 20.09
N VAL A 4 -73.85 -1.76 21.36
CA VAL A 4 -72.69 -1.77 22.25
C VAL A 4 -71.68 -2.68 21.58
N SER A 5 -70.51 -2.14 21.22
CA SER A 5 -69.42 -2.91 20.62
C SER A 5 -69.21 -4.19 21.44
N PRO A 6 -69.08 -5.39 20.83
CA PRO A 6 -68.84 -6.63 21.57
C PRO A 6 -67.65 -6.57 22.53
N LEU A 7 -66.71 -5.66 22.26
CA LEU A 7 -65.61 -5.33 23.16
C LEU A 7 -66.10 -4.70 24.47
N ALA A 8 -67.07 -3.79 24.47
CA ALA A 8 -67.50 -3.06 25.68
C ALA A 8 -68.24 -3.94 26.73
N THR A 9 -68.62 -5.17 26.37
CA THR A 9 -69.22 -6.16 27.29
C THR A 9 -68.25 -7.26 27.72
N PHE A 10 -67.00 -7.25 27.23
CA PHE A 10 -65.99 -8.26 27.56
C PHE A 10 -65.30 -7.92 28.89
N ASP A 11 -65.26 -8.87 29.83
CA ASP A 11 -64.46 -8.74 31.05
C ASP A 11 -62.97 -8.77 30.69
N GLY A 12 -62.32 -7.59 30.73
CA GLY A 12 -60.98 -7.35 30.18
C GLY A 12 -60.92 -6.36 29.01
N ALA A 13 -62.05 -5.78 28.60
CA ALA A 13 -62.12 -4.79 27.52
C ALA A 13 -61.28 -3.55 27.77
N GLU A 14 -61.33 -3.03 29.00
CA GLU A 14 -60.50 -1.88 29.42
C GLU A 14 -59.02 -2.21 29.29
N ALA A 15 -58.58 -3.39 29.73
CA ALA A 15 -57.18 -3.82 29.61
C ALA A 15 -56.73 -4.00 28.14
N ILE A 16 -57.63 -4.47 27.26
CA ILE A 16 -57.34 -4.55 25.81
C ILE A 16 -57.24 -3.16 25.19
N ILE A 17 -58.16 -2.25 25.53
CA ILE A 17 -58.16 -0.87 25.02
C ILE A 17 -56.93 -0.12 25.55
N GLU A 18 -56.59 -0.27 26.82
CA GLU A 18 -55.39 0.31 27.44
C GLU A 18 -54.14 -0.23 26.75
N GLY A 19 -53.99 -1.55 26.60
CA GLY A 19 -52.86 -2.16 25.89
C GLY A 19 -52.78 -1.75 24.41
N TRP A 20 -53.92 -1.54 23.72
CA TRP A 20 -53.94 -1.05 22.35
C TRP A 20 -53.52 0.42 22.29
N CYS A 21 -54.09 1.28 23.14
CA CYS A 21 -53.71 2.70 23.25
C CYS A 21 -52.23 2.84 23.60
N GLU A 22 -51.71 2.04 24.52
CA GLU A 22 -50.29 1.96 24.84
C GLU A 22 -49.43 1.57 23.63
N GLY A 23 -49.86 0.57 22.85
CA GLY A 23 -49.16 0.14 21.64
C GLY A 23 -49.22 1.13 20.47
N LEU A 24 -50.20 2.03 20.45
CA LEU A 24 -50.36 3.09 19.44
C LEU A 24 -49.64 4.39 19.82
N MET A 25 -49.27 4.57 21.08
CA MET A 25 -48.52 5.75 21.51
C MET A 25 -47.13 5.73 20.87
N PRO A 26 -46.74 6.79 20.12
CA PRO A 26 -45.40 6.88 19.57
C PRO A 26 -44.37 6.96 20.70
N ASP A 27 -43.18 6.40 20.47
CA ASP A 27 -42.08 6.49 21.42
C ASP A 27 -41.83 7.98 21.78
N PRO A 28 -41.61 8.30 23.07
CA PRO A 28 -41.26 9.65 23.49
C PRO A 28 -40.08 10.19 22.68
N PRO A 29 -40.11 11.46 22.21
CA PRO A 29 -39.06 12.04 21.40
C PRO A 29 -37.84 12.45 22.24
N THR A 30 -37.50 11.68 23.27
CA THR A 30 -36.36 11.94 24.16
C THR A 30 -35.13 11.19 23.64
N PRO A 31 -34.03 11.89 23.31
CA PRO A 31 -32.75 11.26 22.97
C PRO A 31 -32.19 10.40 24.11
N VAL A 32 -31.27 9.51 23.79
CA VAL A 32 -30.67 8.57 24.76
C VAL A 32 -29.93 9.31 25.87
N ASP A 33 -29.23 10.41 25.58
CA ASP A 33 -28.50 11.21 26.57
C ASP A 33 -29.43 11.83 27.62
N GLU A 34 -30.45 12.58 27.20
CA GLU A 34 -31.42 13.20 28.11
C GLU A 34 -32.20 12.16 28.92
N TRP A 35 -32.58 11.05 28.29
CA TRP A 35 -33.24 9.95 28.98
C TRP A 35 -32.32 9.32 30.03
N SER A 36 -31.04 9.17 29.70
CA SER A 36 -30.05 8.57 30.62
C SER A 36 -29.85 9.44 31.86
N ASP A 37 -29.70 10.74 31.69
CA ASP A 37 -29.55 11.69 32.81
C ASP A 37 -30.75 11.70 33.76
N SER A 38 -31.94 11.37 33.24
CA SER A 38 -33.17 11.36 34.03
C SER A 38 -33.49 10.00 34.67
N ASN A 39 -32.90 8.90 34.21
CA ASN A 39 -33.37 7.54 34.56
C ASN A 39 -32.29 6.56 35.00
N ILE A 40 -31.03 6.77 34.61
CA ILE A 40 -29.94 5.83 34.90
C ILE A 40 -29.34 6.15 36.27
N ILE A 41 -29.25 5.11 37.10
CA ILE A 41 -28.57 5.11 38.38
C ILE A 41 -27.37 4.17 38.28
N LEU A 42 -26.20 4.69 38.63
CA LEU A 42 -24.92 3.99 38.69
C LEU A 42 -24.82 3.18 40.01
N PRO A 43 -24.80 1.84 39.96
CA PRO A 43 -24.74 1.01 41.15
C PRO A 43 -23.32 1.00 41.76
N ALA A 44 -23.24 0.91 43.09
CA ALA A 44 -21.98 0.95 43.84
C ALA A 44 -21.01 -0.24 43.57
N ILE A 45 -21.49 -1.35 43.01
CA ILE A 45 -20.69 -2.55 42.74
C ILE A 45 -19.71 -2.36 41.57
N GLY A 46 -19.90 -1.36 40.70
CA GLY A 46 -19.10 -1.20 39.48
C GLY A 46 -18.85 0.23 39.02
N ALA A 47 -19.31 1.23 39.77
CA ALA A 47 -19.09 2.65 39.45
C ALA A 47 -18.13 3.29 40.46
N ALA A 48 -17.19 4.10 39.97
CA ALA A 48 -16.32 4.92 40.82
C ALA A 48 -17.12 5.99 41.58
N GLU A 49 -18.16 6.51 40.94
CA GLU A 49 -19.08 7.51 41.47
C GLU A 49 -20.50 6.91 41.39
N ALA A 50 -20.99 6.32 42.49
CA ALA A 50 -22.33 5.75 42.56
C ALA A 50 -23.37 6.86 42.75
N GLY A 51 -24.55 6.74 42.14
CA GLY A 51 -25.59 7.75 42.17
C GLY A 51 -26.23 7.99 40.81
N ASP A 52 -26.82 9.15 40.60
CA ASP A 52 -27.45 9.50 39.33
C ASP A 52 -26.38 9.66 38.24
N TYR A 53 -26.62 9.03 37.08
CA TYR A 53 -25.78 9.25 35.91
C TYR A 53 -25.93 10.68 35.40
N SER A 54 -24.83 11.31 34.99
CA SER A 54 -24.86 12.64 34.39
C SER A 54 -23.91 12.77 33.21
N THR A 55 -24.43 13.15 32.04
CA THR A 55 -23.62 13.52 30.88
C THR A 55 -22.79 14.76 31.13
N ALA A 56 -23.14 15.63 32.09
CA ALA A 56 -22.30 16.76 32.48
C ALA A 56 -20.94 16.29 33.03
N ARG A 57 -20.87 15.08 33.60
CA ARG A 57 -19.61 14.49 34.04
C ARG A 57 -18.73 14.02 32.88
N THR A 58 -19.34 13.67 31.75
CA THR A 58 -18.69 13.12 30.55
C THR A 58 -19.26 13.77 29.28
N PRO A 59 -19.10 15.10 29.10
CA PRO A 59 -19.83 15.86 28.08
C PRO A 59 -19.55 15.37 26.65
N TYR A 60 -18.35 14.82 26.42
CA TYR A 60 -17.97 14.19 25.16
C TYR A 60 -18.82 12.96 24.78
N LEU A 61 -19.50 12.29 25.73
CA LEU A 61 -20.41 11.18 25.44
C LEU A 61 -21.81 11.64 25.00
N ARG A 62 -22.17 12.91 25.20
CA ARG A 62 -23.52 13.42 24.91
C ARG A 62 -23.90 13.20 23.45
N GLU A 63 -23.11 13.72 22.50
CA GLU A 63 -23.37 13.54 21.07
C GLU A 63 -23.39 12.06 20.66
N ILE A 64 -22.51 11.24 21.25
CA ILE A 64 -22.44 9.80 20.97
C ILE A 64 -23.77 9.15 21.36
N LEU A 65 -24.26 9.39 22.58
CA LEU A 65 -25.55 8.90 23.05
C LEU A 65 -26.70 9.44 22.20
N THR A 66 -26.74 10.73 21.89
CA THR A 66 -27.74 11.33 21.00
C THR A 66 -27.79 10.60 19.66
N ASN A 67 -26.65 10.27 19.06
CA ASN A 67 -26.56 9.53 17.80
C ASN A 67 -27.04 8.07 17.88
N LEU A 68 -26.98 7.45 19.05
CA LEU A 68 -27.52 6.11 19.28
C LEU A 68 -29.06 6.10 19.38
N SER A 69 -29.70 7.27 19.51
CA SER A 69 -31.16 7.39 19.56
C SER A 69 -31.82 6.88 18.27
N PRO A 70 -32.97 6.19 18.34
CA PRO A 70 -33.69 5.71 17.15
C PRO A 70 -34.01 6.80 16.11
N MET A 71 -34.26 8.03 16.58
CA MET A 71 -34.57 9.21 15.77
C MET A 71 -33.36 9.79 15.02
N SER A 72 -32.13 9.50 15.45
CA SER A 72 -30.94 9.98 14.75
C SER A 72 -30.77 9.22 13.42
N PRO A 73 -30.39 9.90 12.33
CA PRO A 73 -30.12 9.24 11.04
C PRO A 73 -28.83 8.40 11.05
N VAL A 74 -28.00 8.51 12.10
CA VAL A 74 -26.72 7.82 12.22
C VAL A 74 -26.93 6.34 12.49
N VAL A 75 -26.47 5.48 11.58
CA VAL A 75 -26.60 4.02 11.68
C VAL A 75 -25.43 3.38 12.43
N THR A 76 -24.21 3.84 12.16
CA THR A 76 -22.97 3.30 12.74
C THR A 76 -22.27 4.37 13.54
N THR A 77 -22.07 4.10 14.82
CA THR A 77 -21.32 4.93 15.77
C THR A 77 -20.09 4.15 16.26
N ILE A 78 -18.91 4.74 16.11
CA ILE A 78 -17.62 4.10 16.44
C ILE A 78 -16.85 5.00 17.40
N LEU A 79 -16.41 4.46 18.53
CA LEU A 79 -15.60 5.17 19.53
C LEU A 79 -14.26 4.45 19.76
N MET A 80 -13.20 4.98 19.16
CA MET A 80 -11.82 4.60 19.48
C MET A 80 -11.33 5.49 20.62
N LYS A 81 -10.90 4.90 21.74
CA LYS A 81 -10.68 5.65 22.97
C LYS A 81 -9.50 5.14 23.79
N GLY A 82 -8.97 6.00 24.66
CA GLY A 82 -8.15 5.59 25.81
C GLY A 82 -8.99 4.90 26.89
N ALA A 83 -8.36 4.16 27.78
CA ALA A 83 -9.02 3.39 28.82
C ALA A 83 -9.80 4.29 29.79
N GLN A 84 -10.89 3.74 30.35
CA GLN A 84 -11.68 4.36 31.43
C GLN A 84 -12.35 5.71 31.12
N LEU A 85 -12.71 5.98 29.86
CA LEU A 85 -13.43 7.20 29.45
C LEU A 85 -14.97 7.05 29.39
N GLY A 86 -15.56 6.15 30.19
CA GLY A 86 -17.02 5.98 30.26
C GLY A 86 -17.70 5.30 29.04
N ALA A 87 -16.95 4.84 28.04
CA ALA A 87 -17.49 4.23 26.81
C ALA A 87 -18.43 3.02 27.07
N SER A 88 -18.01 2.07 27.92
CA SER A 88 -18.87 0.93 28.28
C SER A 88 -20.14 1.37 29.02
N GLN A 89 -20.10 2.47 29.78
CA GLN A 89 -21.30 3.03 30.43
C GLN A 89 -22.23 3.65 29.39
N ALA A 90 -21.72 4.30 28.34
CA ALA A 90 -22.56 4.75 27.22
C ALA A 90 -23.27 3.58 26.52
N GLY A 91 -22.59 2.43 26.37
CA GLY A 91 -23.19 1.19 25.89
C GLY A 91 -24.33 0.71 26.79
N LEU A 92 -24.12 0.70 28.11
CA LEU A 92 -25.16 0.34 29.10
C LEU A 92 -26.36 1.29 29.06
N ASN A 93 -26.11 2.60 29.00
CA ASN A 93 -27.15 3.61 28.90
C ASN A 93 -28.04 3.38 27.67
N TRP A 94 -27.42 3.07 26.52
CA TRP A 94 -28.15 2.73 25.31
C TRP A 94 -28.97 1.45 25.46
N LEU A 95 -28.43 0.40 26.09
CA LEU A 95 -29.20 -0.82 26.41
C LEU A 95 -30.37 -0.52 27.35
N GLY A 96 -30.19 0.35 28.34
CA GLY A 96 -31.25 0.82 29.22
C GLY A 96 -32.38 1.50 28.43
N TYR A 97 -32.02 2.39 27.51
CA TYR A 97 -32.97 3.06 26.64
C TYR A 97 -33.73 2.07 25.74
N ILE A 98 -33.05 1.04 25.21
CA ILE A 98 -33.68 -0.02 24.41
C ILE A 98 -34.71 -0.81 25.23
N ILE A 99 -34.41 -1.11 26.50
CA ILE A 99 -35.33 -1.83 27.41
C ILE A 99 -36.54 -0.97 27.76
N ALA A 100 -36.32 0.32 28.07
CA ALA A 100 -37.35 1.19 28.60
C ALA A 100 -38.24 1.80 27.52
N VAL A 101 -37.65 2.13 26.36
CA VAL A 101 -38.27 2.97 25.33
C VAL A 101 -38.32 2.25 23.98
N ALA A 102 -37.18 1.99 23.34
CA ALA A 102 -37.14 1.70 21.90
C ALA A 102 -37.59 0.28 21.47
N GLY A 103 -37.49 -0.70 22.37
CA GLY A 103 -37.83 -2.10 22.08
C GLY A 103 -36.98 -2.76 20.98
N GLY A 104 -37.21 -4.03 20.71
CA GLY A 104 -36.60 -4.78 19.61
C GLY A 104 -35.42 -5.69 19.99
N PRO A 105 -34.98 -6.56 19.05
CA PRO A 105 -33.92 -7.51 19.32
C PRO A 105 -32.54 -6.84 19.31
N ALA A 106 -31.78 -7.05 20.38
CA ALA A 106 -30.44 -6.51 20.57
C ALA A 106 -29.42 -7.63 20.84
N ILE A 107 -28.21 -7.46 20.35
CA ILE A 107 -27.07 -8.32 20.66
C ILE A 107 -25.91 -7.50 21.22
N VAL A 108 -25.33 -7.99 22.31
CA VAL A 108 -24.13 -7.44 22.94
C VAL A 108 -23.01 -8.45 22.76
N VAL A 109 -21.93 -8.04 22.13
CA VAL A 109 -20.75 -8.86 21.89
C VAL A 109 -19.64 -8.37 22.82
N CYS A 110 -19.15 -9.27 23.65
CA CYS A 110 -17.95 -9.08 24.48
C CYS A 110 -16.82 -9.99 23.95
N PRO A 111 -15.56 -9.82 24.37
CA PRO A 111 -14.45 -10.62 23.83
C PRO A 111 -14.65 -12.14 23.93
N THR A 112 -15.14 -12.60 25.07
CA THR A 112 -15.45 -14.02 25.30
C THR A 112 -16.82 -14.19 25.96
N VAL A 113 -17.38 -15.40 25.89
CA VAL A 113 -18.64 -15.74 26.60
C VAL A 113 -18.50 -15.49 28.11
N ALA A 114 -17.34 -15.79 28.71
CA ALA A 114 -17.08 -15.52 30.12
C ALA A 114 -17.11 -14.02 30.45
N MET A 115 -16.55 -13.18 29.57
CA MET A 115 -16.65 -11.72 29.72
C MET A 115 -18.09 -11.22 29.56
N ALA A 116 -18.88 -11.82 28.66
CA ALA A 116 -20.31 -11.50 28.53
C ALA A 116 -21.10 -11.84 29.81
N GLU A 117 -20.79 -12.97 30.45
CA GLU A 117 -21.38 -13.33 31.75
C GLU A 117 -21.02 -12.33 32.85
N LEU A 118 -19.74 -11.93 32.93
CA LEU A 118 -19.28 -10.92 33.88
C LEU A 118 -19.94 -9.57 33.64
N TYR A 119 -20.00 -9.12 32.38
CA TYR A 119 -20.67 -7.89 31.98
C TYR A 119 -22.15 -7.88 32.43
N SER A 120 -22.86 -9.01 32.26
CA SER A 120 -24.24 -9.10 32.78
C SER A 120 -24.31 -9.11 34.31
N LYS A 121 -23.46 -9.87 35.01
CA LYS A 121 -23.53 -10.00 36.49
C LYS A 121 -23.14 -8.72 37.20
N GLN A 122 -22.12 -8.03 36.70
CA GLN A 122 -21.48 -6.93 37.40
C GLN A 122 -21.96 -5.55 36.95
N ARG A 123 -22.50 -5.44 35.73
CA ARG A 123 -22.91 -4.14 35.17
C ARG A 123 -24.39 -4.06 34.82
N LEU A 124 -24.84 -4.82 33.81
CA LEU A 124 -26.22 -4.70 33.30
C LEU A 124 -27.27 -5.11 34.35
N GLY A 125 -27.06 -6.23 35.06
CA GLY A 125 -27.98 -6.69 36.10
C GLY A 125 -28.17 -5.68 37.23
N PRO A 126 -27.09 -5.24 37.91
CA PRO A 126 -27.17 -4.21 38.94
C PRO A 126 -27.80 -2.89 38.46
N MET A 127 -27.52 -2.46 37.22
CA MET A 127 -28.16 -1.27 36.66
C MET A 127 -29.68 -1.47 36.49
N ILE A 128 -30.13 -2.63 36.00
CA ILE A 128 -31.57 -2.95 35.90
C ILE A 128 -32.24 -2.91 37.27
N GLU A 129 -31.60 -3.42 38.32
CA GLU A 129 -32.14 -3.44 39.68
C GLU A 129 -32.23 -2.04 40.31
N ALA A 130 -31.23 -1.19 40.05
CA ALA A 130 -31.17 0.18 40.56
C ALA A 130 -32.16 1.12 39.86
N CYS A 131 -32.31 1.00 38.54
CA CYS A 131 -33.11 1.93 37.74
C CYS A 131 -34.60 1.54 37.74
N LYS A 132 -35.47 2.42 38.28
CA LYS A 132 -36.92 2.17 38.35
C LYS A 132 -37.55 1.85 36.99
N ALA A 133 -37.15 2.58 35.94
CA ALA A 133 -37.65 2.40 34.58
C ALA A 133 -37.32 1.02 34.00
N LEU A 134 -36.16 0.46 34.34
CA LEU A 134 -35.70 -0.85 33.85
C LEU A 134 -36.31 -2.00 34.67
N ARG A 135 -36.29 -1.88 36.00
CA ARG A 135 -36.85 -2.87 36.92
C ARG A 135 -38.35 -3.11 36.67
N ALA A 136 -39.07 -2.09 36.22
CA ALA A 136 -40.49 -2.22 35.86
C ALA A 136 -40.71 -3.07 34.59
N LYS A 137 -39.75 -3.08 33.65
CA LYS A 137 -39.85 -3.80 32.36
C LYS A 137 -39.28 -5.22 32.44
N ILE A 138 -38.29 -5.45 33.30
CA ILE A 138 -37.64 -6.75 33.49
C ILE A 138 -37.96 -7.25 34.91
N PRO A 139 -39.02 -8.07 35.09
CA PRO A 139 -39.36 -8.57 36.41
C PRO A 139 -38.29 -9.52 36.96
N PRO A 140 -38.10 -9.57 38.29
CA PRO A 140 -37.14 -10.47 38.91
C PRO A 140 -37.45 -11.94 38.59
N ASN A 141 -36.41 -12.75 38.45
CA ASN A 141 -36.52 -14.13 37.98
C ASN A 141 -37.24 -15.03 39.01
N ARG A 142 -38.56 -15.17 38.89
CA ARG A 142 -39.41 -16.05 39.73
C ARG A 142 -39.63 -17.44 39.10
N GLY A 143 -38.54 -18.11 38.71
CA GLY A 143 -38.56 -19.52 38.28
C GLY A 143 -38.43 -19.77 36.76
N LYS A 144 -38.57 -21.04 36.34
CA LYS A 144 -38.26 -21.56 34.98
C LYS A 144 -39.06 -20.92 33.82
N ALA A 145 -40.06 -20.07 34.09
CA ALA A 145 -40.99 -19.52 33.11
C ALA A 145 -40.72 -18.06 32.70
N SER A 146 -39.69 -17.39 33.24
CA SER A 146 -39.50 -15.93 33.05
C SER A 146 -38.87 -15.51 31.72
N GLY A 147 -38.33 -16.43 30.91
CA GLY A 147 -37.58 -16.12 29.68
C GLY A 147 -36.27 -15.33 29.92
N ASN A 148 -35.95 -15.00 31.17
CA ASN A 148 -34.77 -14.23 31.59
C ASN A 148 -33.70 -15.16 32.14
N THR A 149 -32.52 -15.12 31.53
CA THR A 149 -31.33 -15.86 31.98
C THR A 149 -30.17 -14.89 32.21
N LEU A 150 -29.00 -15.41 32.53
CA LEU A 150 -27.82 -14.58 32.68
C LEU A 150 -27.48 -13.83 31.37
N LEU A 151 -27.47 -14.54 30.24
CA LEU A 151 -27.08 -14.00 28.94
C LEU A 151 -28.27 -13.56 28.07
N ILE A 152 -29.50 -13.66 28.56
CA ILE A 152 -30.71 -13.25 27.84
C ILE A 152 -31.59 -12.43 28.76
N LYS A 153 -31.93 -11.20 28.35
CA LYS A 153 -32.93 -10.33 29.00
C LYS A 153 -34.10 -10.11 28.03
N THR A 154 -35.27 -10.56 28.38
CA THR A 154 -36.53 -10.42 27.65
C THR A 154 -37.40 -9.37 28.35
N PHE A 155 -38.02 -8.48 27.57
CA PHE A 155 -38.87 -7.39 28.02
C PHE A 155 -39.97 -7.11 26.97
N PRO A 156 -41.04 -6.38 27.31
CA PRO A 156 -42.09 -6.04 26.35
C PRO A 156 -41.49 -5.42 25.07
N GLY A 157 -41.79 -6.03 23.93
CA GLY A 157 -41.33 -5.55 22.62
C GLY A 157 -39.89 -5.95 22.23
N GLY A 158 -39.12 -6.68 23.04
CA GLY A 158 -37.73 -7.01 22.68
C GLY A 158 -36.99 -8.00 23.56
N MET A 159 -35.74 -8.26 23.18
CA MET A 159 -34.80 -9.05 23.96
C MET A 159 -33.36 -8.58 23.73
N ILE A 160 -32.51 -8.67 24.75
CA ILE A 160 -31.06 -8.49 24.67
C ILE A 160 -30.39 -9.86 24.87
N ARG A 161 -29.56 -10.27 23.90
CA ARG A 161 -28.67 -11.42 24.02
C ARG A 161 -27.24 -10.95 24.20
N LEU A 162 -26.57 -11.42 25.26
CA LEU A 162 -25.15 -11.21 25.48
C LEU A 162 -24.37 -12.43 25.01
N THR A 163 -23.27 -12.23 24.29
CA THR A 163 -22.45 -13.32 23.77
C THR A 163 -20.98 -12.94 23.64
N GLY A 164 -20.14 -13.96 23.43
CA GLY A 164 -18.71 -13.79 23.15
C GLY A 164 -18.44 -13.67 21.66
N GLY A 165 -17.49 -12.82 21.29
CA GLY A 165 -16.93 -12.77 19.94
C GLY A 165 -16.35 -14.11 19.51
N ASN A 166 -15.98 -14.98 20.45
CA ASN A 166 -15.50 -16.34 20.22
C ASN A 166 -16.57 -17.41 19.96
N SER A 167 -17.86 -17.05 19.77
CA SER A 167 -18.94 -18.04 19.57
C SER A 167 -19.73 -17.83 18.28
N ALA A 168 -19.25 -18.42 17.17
CA ALA A 168 -19.88 -18.30 15.85
C ALA A 168 -21.38 -18.67 15.85
N ALA A 169 -21.75 -19.76 16.52
CA ALA A 169 -23.14 -20.20 16.63
C ALA A 169 -24.04 -19.18 17.34
N ALA A 170 -23.55 -18.55 18.41
CA ALA A 170 -24.32 -17.57 19.15
C ALA A 170 -24.43 -16.23 18.41
N LEU A 171 -23.37 -15.80 17.72
CA LEU A 171 -23.39 -14.57 16.89
C LEU A 171 -24.40 -14.66 15.73
N LYS A 172 -24.70 -15.88 15.26
CA LYS A 172 -25.64 -16.15 14.16
C LYS A 172 -27.07 -16.44 14.61
N SER A 173 -27.32 -16.49 15.93
CA SER A 173 -28.53 -17.10 16.50
C SER A 173 -29.83 -16.31 16.33
N MET A 174 -29.78 -15.00 16.08
CA MET A 174 -30.98 -14.16 15.95
C MET A 174 -30.74 -12.93 15.06
N PRO A 175 -31.81 -12.37 14.43
CA PRO A 175 -31.78 -11.00 13.91
C PRO A 175 -31.49 -10.01 15.03
N ALA A 176 -30.78 -8.91 14.73
CA ALA A 176 -30.42 -7.89 15.71
C ALA A 176 -30.59 -6.49 15.10
N LYS A 177 -31.59 -5.75 15.60
CA LYS A 177 -31.81 -4.33 15.28
C LYS A 177 -30.73 -3.48 15.94
N TRP A 178 -30.38 -3.80 17.18
CA TRP A 178 -29.38 -3.08 17.97
C TRP A 178 -28.15 -3.97 18.19
N ARG A 179 -26.96 -3.45 17.92
CA ARG A 179 -25.71 -4.22 18.04
C ARG A 179 -24.68 -3.41 18.83
N LEU A 180 -24.28 -3.92 19.99
CA LEU A 180 -23.24 -3.33 20.81
C LEU A 180 -22.01 -4.24 20.76
N TYR A 181 -20.86 -3.68 20.41
CA TYR A 181 -19.57 -4.36 20.37
C TYR A 181 -18.64 -3.73 21.41
N GLU A 182 -18.38 -4.47 22.49
CA GLU A 182 -17.41 -4.10 23.53
C GLU A 182 -16.06 -4.72 23.19
N GLU A 183 -15.03 -3.88 23.09
CA GLU A 183 -13.63 -4.26 22.84
C GLU A 183 -13.42 -5.20 21.62
N PRO A 184 -13.86 -4.80 20.40
CA PRO A 184 -13.75 -5.61 19.18
C PRO A 184 -12.33 -6.03 18.78
N ASP A 185 -11.29 -5.32 19.21
CA ASP A 185 -9.90 -5.70 18.96
C ASP A 185 -9.44 -6.93 19.78
N GLU A 186 -10.19 -7.29 20.82
CA GLU A 186 -9.92 -8.51 21.61
C GLU A 186 -10.63 -9.75 21.05
N TYR A 187 -11.34 -9.62 19.93
CA TYR A 187 -12.07 -10.73 19.32
C TYR A 187 -11.12 -11.64 18.54
N PRO A 188 -11.44 -12.93 18.37
CA PRO A 188 -10.71 -13.78 17.44
C PRO A 188 -10.77 -13.22 16.01
N LYS A 189 -9.62 -13.15 15.34
CA LYS A 189 -9.49 -12.61 13.97
C LYS A 189 -10.29 -13.41 12.94
N ASP A 190 -10.35 -14.73 13.14
CA ASP A 190 -11.18 -15.64 12.37
C ASP A 190 -11.91 -16.61 13.29
N LEU A 191 -13.21 -16.81 13.02
CA LEU A 191 -14.07 -17.72 13.75
C LEU A 191 -14.30 -18.97 12.93
N GLU A 192 -13.43 -19.96 13.09
CA GLU A 192 -13.58 -21.29 12.48
C GLU A 192 -13.74 -21.22 10.94
N GLY A 193 -12.99 -20.35 10.27
CA GLY A 193 -13.05 -20.16 8.81
C GLY A 193 -14.27 -19.40 8.30
N GLN A 194 -15.04 -18.74 9.19
CA GLN A 194 -16.30 -18.06 8.84
C GLN A 194 -16.17 -16.53 8.81
N GLY A 195 -14.97 -15.98 9.00
CA GLY A 195 -14.69 -14.55 9.04
C GLY A 195 -14.73 -13.95 10.46
N ASN A 196 -14.60 -12.63 10.56
CA ASN A 196 -14.53 -11.93 11.85
C ASN A 196 -15.92 -11.80 12.52
N ALA A 197 -15.92 -11.68 13.85
CA ALA A 197 -17.14 -11.63 14.65
C ALA A 197 -18.06 -10.42 14.33
N VAL A 198 -17.47 -9.26 14.03
CA VAL A 198 -18.20 -8.02 13.76
C VAL A 198 -19.07 -8.16 12.51
N ASP A 199 -18.49 -8.67 11.43
CA ASP A 199 -19.18 -8.84 10.14
C ASP A 199 -20.29 -9.89 10.22
N LEU A 200 -20.07 -10.99 10.95
CA LEU A 200 -21.11 -12.00 11.19
C LEU A 200 -22.36 -11.40 11.85
N VAL A 201 -22.16 -10.52 12.83
CA VAL A 201 -23.26 -9.87 13.56
C VAL A 201 -23.88 -8.74 12.73
N ARG A 202 -23.12 -8.01 11.92
CA ARG A 202 -23.65 -6.97 11.03
C ARG A 202 -24.72 -7.50 10.08
N VAL A 203 -24.53 -8.71 9.55
CA VAL A 203 -25.53 -9.37 8.70
C VAL A 203 -26.88 -9.55 9.42
N ARG A 204 -26.90 -9.63 10.76
CA ARG A 204 -28.14 -9.82 11.54
C ARG A 204 -29.08 -8.61 11.54
N GLY A 205 -28.60 -7.42 11.14
CA GLY A 205 -29.44 -6.23 11.05
C GLY A 205 -30.05 -5.97 9.68
N ARG A 206 -29.72 -6.78 8.65
CA ARG A 206 -30.14 -6.54 7.25
C ARG A 206 -31.66 -6.36 7.10
N THR A 207 -32.46 -7.15 7.82
CA THR A 207 -33.94 -7.09 7.76
C THR A 207 -34.53 -5.82 8.35
N PHE A 208 -33.77 -5.03 9.12
CA PHE A 208 -34.22 -3.77 9.71
C PHE A 208 -33.82 -2.54 8.87
N GLY A 209 -32.97 -2.72 7.85
CA GLY A 209 -32.49 -1.63 6.98
C GLY A 209 -31.87 -0.48 7.77
N ARG A 210 -32.24 0.77 7.45
CA ARG A 210 -31.75 1.99 8.13
C ARG A 210 -32.12 2.08 9.61
N ARG A 211 -33.05 1.25 10.11
CA ARG A 211 -33.42 1.19 11.54
C ARG A 211 -32.50 0.31 12.37
N ALA A 212 -31.60 -0.45 11.73
CA ALA A 212 -30.59 -1.20 12.43
C ALA A 212 -29.48 -0.24 12.86
N LYS A 213 -29.12 -0.19 14.15
CA LYS A 213 -28.00 0.64 14.63
C LYS A 213 -26.91 -0.20 15.28
N GLU A 214 -25.70 0.32 15.25
CA GLU A 214 -24.55 -0.31 15.90
C GLU A 214 -23.67 0.70 16.64
N PHE A 215 -23.13 0.25 17.77
CA PHE A 215 -22.15 0.96 18.57
C PHE A 215 -20.92 0.08 18.79
N LEU A 216 -19.75 0.55 18.37
CA LEU A 216 -18.47 -0.09 18.62
C LEU A 216 -17.66 0.79 19.54
N ASN A 217 -17.12 0.23 20.62
CA ASN A 217 -16.18 0.95 21.48
C ASN A 217 -15.00 0.08 21.91
N CYS A 218 -13.79 0.62 21.82
CA CYS A 218 -12.57 -0.13 22.05
C CYS A 218 -11.38 0.76 22.40
N THR A 219 -10.47 0.25 23.23
CA THR A 219 -9.05 0.66 23.19
C THR A 219 -8.34 -0.09 22.07
N PRO A 220 -7.67 0.60 21.11
CA PRO A 220 -7.05 -0.08 19.96
C PRO A 220 -5.82 -0.91 20.36
N ASN A 221 -5.59 -2.00 19.63
CA ASN A 221 -4.40 -2.87 19.76
C ASN A 221 -3.30 -2.51 18.74
N MET A 222 -2.87 -3.46 17.90
CA MET A 222 -1.84 -3.23 16.88
C MET A 222 -2.46 -2.60 15.64
N ALA A 223 -1.79 -1.64 14.99
CA ALA A 223 -2.39 -1.01 13.81
C ALA A 223 -2.69 -1.98 12.68
N SER A 224 -1.87 -3.02 12.54
CA SER A 224 -2.01 -4.08 11.52
C SER A 224 -3.25 -4.96 11.71
N ASP A 225 -3.81 -5.04 12.92
CA ASP A 225 -4.95 -5.92 13.22
C ASP A 225 -6.11 -5.27 13.99
N SER A 226 -6.01 -3.99 14.29
CA SER A 226 -7.01 -3.24 15.05
C SER A 226 -8.29 -3.04 14.24
N VAL A 227 -9.37 -3.70 14.68
CA VAL A 227 -10.71 -3.60 14.08
C VAL A 227 -11.28 -2.21 14.33
N ILE A 228 -11.14 -1.67 15.55
CA ILE A 228 -11.63 -0.33 15.88
C ILE A 228 -10.93 0.75 15.06
N TRP A 229 -9.62 0.60 14.82
CA TRP A 229 -8.85 1.53 13.99
C TRP A 229 -9.34 1.51 12.54
N ALA A 230 -9.47 0.31 11.95
CA ALA A 230 -9.99 0.17 10.60
C ALA A 230 -11.42 0.73 10.44
N MET A 231 -12.27 0.57 11.47
CA MET A 231 -13.62 1.15 11.47
C MET A 231 -13.59 2.66 11.65
N TYR A 232 -12.73 3.18 12.53
CA TYR A 232 -12.55 4.60 12.74
C TYR A 232 -12.17 5.32 11.43
N LEU A 233 -11.21 4.76 10.68
CA LEU A 233 -10.76 5.29 9.40
C LEU A 233 -11.86 5.34 8.32
N LYS A 234 -12.84 4.43 8.37
CA LYS A 234 -13.99 4.40 7.44
C LYS A 234 -15.06 5.45 7.75
N GLY A 235 -15.03 6.08 8.92
CA GLY A 235 -15.98 7.12 9.31
C GLY A 235 -15.45 8.54 9.08
N ASP A 236 -16.13 9.53 9.65
CA ASP A 236 -15.81 10.95 9.50
C ASP A 236 -14.69 11.48 10.45
N GLN A 237 -14.13 10.60 11.28
CA GLN A 237 -12.90 10.80 12.06
C GLN A 237 -12.94 12.05 12.94
N ARG A 238 -13.95 12.15 13.80
CA ARG A 238 -14.19 13.29 14.69
C ARG A 238 -13.20 13.35 15.85
N GLU A 239 -12.87 14.59 16.21
CA GLU A 239 -12.06 14.94 17.37
C GLU A 239 -12.81 15.87 18.30
N TYR A 240 -12.64 15.68 19.61
CA TYR A 240 -13.29 16.53 20.61
C TYR A 240 -12.44 17.78 20.85
N ARG A 241 -12.91 18.94 20.41
CA ARG A 241 -12.14 20.19 20.48
C ARG A 241 -12.68 21.10 21.58
N MET A 242 -11.81 21.49 22.51
CA MET A 242 -12.15 22.34 23.63
C MET A 242 -11.71 23.79 23.38
N PRO A 243 -12.50 24.79 23.79
CA PRO A 243 -12.14 26.19 23.60
C PRO A 243 -10.89 26.54 24.42
N CYS A 244 -9.95 27.26 23.81
CA CYS A 244 -8.77 27.73 24.54
C CYS A 244 -9.17 28.75 25.64
N PRO A 245 -8.68 28.61 26.89
CA PRO A 245 -9.05 29.50 27.99
C PRO A 245 -8.41 30.89 27.89
N HIS A 246 -7.51 31.12 26.92
CA HIS A 246 -6.78 32.37 26.75
C HIS A 246 -7.47 33.38 25.81
N ASN A 247 -8.75 33.16 25.47
CA ASN A 247 -9.54 34.03 24.59
C ASN A 247 -8.93 34.26 23.20
N CYS A 248 -8.14 33.32 22.68
CA CYS A 248 -7.55 33.41 21.34
C CYS A 248 -8.50 32.95 20.21
N GLY A 249 -9.74 32.56 20.54
CA GLY A 249 -10.73 32.06 19.58
C GLY A 249 -10.47 30.64 19.05
N HIS A 250 -9.33 30.03 19.36
CA HIS A 250 -8.97 28.70 18.88
C HIS A 250 -9.62 27.60 19.73
N ARG A 251 -10.03 26.49 19.08
CA ARG A 251 -10.46 25.26 19.72
C ARG A 251 -9.40 24.18 19.55
N THR A 252 -8.76 23.81 20.65
CA THR A 252 -7.60 22.92 20.67
C THR A 252 -8.02 21.47 20.83
N VAL A 253 -7.29 20.56 20.21
CA VAL A 253 -7.27 19.13 20.52
C VAL A 253 -6.23 18.89 21.60
N PHE A 254 -6.47 17.94 22.50
CA PHE A 254 -5.50 17.50 23.51
C PHE A 254 -4.88 16.17 23.06
N ASN A 255 -3.57 16.17 22.87
CA ASN A 255 -2.82 15.04 22.36
C ASN A 255 -1.38 15.04 22.93
N ARG A 256 -0.56 14.10 22.47
CA ARG A 256 0.85 13.98 22.89
C ARG A 256 1.69 15.19 22.47
N GLU A 257 1.37 15.83 21.36
CA GLU A 257 2.20 16.87 20.74
C GLU A 257 2.12 18.19 21.49
N ASN A 258 1.01 18.45 22.20
CA ASN A 258 0.85 19.63 23.05
C ASN A 258 0.86 19.34 24.56
N PHE A 259 1.06 18.08 24.96
CA PHE A 259 1.28 17.69 26.34
C PHE A 259 2.72 17.98 26.79
N ARG A 260 2.90 18.63 27.94
CA ARG A 260 4.21 19.06 28.46
C ARG A 260 4.30 18.84 29.97
N PHE A 261 5.47 18.42 30.44
CA PHE A 261 5.82 18.33 31.86
C PHE A 261 7.35 18.36 32.01
N GLU A 262 7.84 18.73 33.19
CA GLU A 262 9.27 18.68 33.53
C GLU A 262 9.66 17.26 33.97
N LYS A 263 10.81 16.77 33.47
CA LYS A 263 11.33 15.44 33.80
C LYS A 263 11.58 15.30 35.31
N GLY A 264 11.11 14.20 35.88
CA GLY A 264 11.12 13.91 37.31
C GLY A 264 10.06 14.67 38.11
N GLN A 265 9.19 15.45 37.45
CA GLN A 265 8.17 16.29 38.09
C GLN A 265 6.79 16.17 37.40
N PRO A 266 6.13 15.00 37.46
CA PRO A 266 4.83 14.77 36.82
C PRO A 266 3.74 15.78 37.18
N GLN A 267 3.78 16.35 38.39
CA GLN A 267 2.84 17.38 38.86
C GLN A 267 2.86 18.68 38.04
N THR A 268 3.90 18.90 37.23
CA THR A 268 4.01 20.08 36.35
C THR A 268 3.26 19.92 35.03
N ALA A 269 2.63 18.75 34.81
CA ALA A 269 1.93 18.39 33.60
C ALA A 269 0.84 19.40 33.21
N HIS A 270 0.87 19.82 31.96
CA HIS A 270 -0.04 20.80 31.37
C HIS A 270 -0.19 20.56 29.87
N MET A 271 -1.25 21.13 29.30
CA MET A 271 -1.42 21.24 27.85
C MET A 271 -0.96 22.61 27.37
N VAL A 272 -0.65 22.71 26.08
CA VAL A 272 -0.35 23.98 25.41
C VAL A 272 -1.38 24.19 24.29
N CYS A 273 -1.84 25.43 24.11
CA CYS A 273 -2.71 25.75 22.98
C CYS A 273 -2.00 25.44 21.65
N GLU A 274 -2.66 24.69 20.76
CA GLU A 274 -2.13 24.33 19.44
C GLU A 274 -1.96 25.53 18.49
N ASN A 275 -2.66 26.64 18.73
CA ASN A 275 -2.46 27.87 17.96
C ASN A 275 -1.06 28.44 18.25
N PRO A 276 -0.13 28.49 17.27
CA PRO A 276 1.23 28.99 17.48
C PRO A 276 1.27 30.46 17.93
N GLU A 277 0.28 31.27 17.55
CA GLU A 277 0.17 32.67 17.97
C GLU A 277 -0.23 32.82 19.44
N CYS A 278 -0.90 31.80 20.00
CA CYS A 278 -1.29 31.77 21.40
C CYS A 278 -0.24 31.07 22.25
N GLY A 279 0.05 29.79 21.96
CA GLY A 279 1.01 28.97 22.71
C GLY A 279 0.76 28.91 24.23
N GLY A 280 -0.43 29.30 24.69
CA GLY A 280 -0.71 29.51 26.10
C GLY A 280 -0.76 28.20 26.89
N ARG A 281 -0.22 28.22 28.11
CA ARG A 281 -0.23 27.10 29.05
C ARG A 281 -1.63 26.87 29.62
N ILE A 282 -2.13 25.64 29.50
CA ILE A 282 -3.44 25.22 29.99
C ILE A 282 -3.22 24.26 31.15
N ASP A 283 -3.54 24.68 32.37
CA ASP A 283 -3.47 23.83 33.57
C ASP A 283 -4.76 23.02 33.81
N GLU A 284 -4.59 21.75 34.22
CA GLU A 284 -5.69 20.80 34.45
C GLU A 284 -6.68 21.32 35.50
N ALA A 285 -6.17 21.66 36.69
CA ALA A 285 -6.96 22.04 37.85
C ALA A 285 -7.70 23.38 37.70
N ARG A 286 -7.28 24.21 36.75
CA ARG A 286 -7.85 25.55 36.54
C ARG A 286 -8.83 25.60 35.38
N HIS A 287 -8.56 24.88 34.31
CA HIS A 287 -9.26 25.10 33.04
C HIS A 287 -10.04 23.87 32.53
N LYS A 288 -9.60 22.64 32.85
CA LYS A 288 -10.10 21.43 32.16
C LYS A 288 -11.61 21.23 32.31
N GLU A 289 -12.19 21.52 33.48
CA GLU A 289 -13.62 21.34 33.74
C GLU A 289 -14.48 22.22 32.84
N ALA A 290 -14.27 23.55 32.87
CA ALA A 290 -14.99 24.48 31.99
C ALA A 290 -14.75 24.19 30.49
N MET A 291 -13.52 23.83 30.14
CA MET A 291 -13.17 23.46 28.77
C MET A 291 -13.90 22.21 28.27
N LEU A 292 -14.07 21.20 29.13
CA LEU A 292 -14.77 19.96 28.80
C LEU A 292 -16.24 20.22 28.52
N ASP A 293 -16.90 21.04 29.33
CA ASP A 293 -18.32 21.39 29.20
C ASP A 293 -18.63 22.12 27.89
N GLU A 294 -17.71 22.95 27.41
CA GLU A 294 -17.84 23.72 26.16
C GLU A 294 -17.21 23.02 24.94
N GLY A 295 -16.69 21.80 25.12
CA GLY A 295 -16.08 21.02 24.06
C GLY A 295 -17.09 20.56 23.01
N VAL A 296 -16.63 20.39 21.76
CA VAL A 296 -17.48 19.98 20.64
C VAL A 296 -16.75 18.97 19.75
N TRP A 297 -17.48 17.99 19.20
CA TRP A 297 -16.92 17.10 18.19
C TRP A 297 -16.89 17.77 16.82
N ILE A 298 -15.71 17.76 16.19
CA ILE A 298 -15.50 18.31 14.84
C ILE A 298 -14.97 17.20 13.94
N PRO A 299 -15.59 16.94 12.77
CA PRO A 299 -15.11 15.92 11.82
C PRO A 299 -13.80 16.38 11.16
N ARG A 300 -12.84 15.46 11.01
CA ARG A 300 -11.64 15.71 10.19
C ARG A 300 -11.96 15.76 8.69
N ILE A 301 -12.95 14.99 8.24
CA ILE A 301 -13.38 14.97 6.85
C ILE A 301 -14.48 16.02 6.65
N ALA A 302 -14.15 17.14 6.00
CA ALA A 302 -15.12 18.17 5.64
C ALA A 302 -16.15 17.60 4.64
N ASN A 303 -17.43 17.96 4.80
CA ASN A 303 -18.54 17.51 3.95
C ASN A 303 -18.75 15.99 3.89
N ALA A 304 -18.43 15.26 4.96
CA ALA A 304 -18.66 13.81 5.05
C ALA A 304 -20.11 13.43 4.63
N PRO A 305 -20.29 12.48 3.69
CA PRO A 305 -21.61 12.07 3.22
C PRO A 305 -22.52 11.62 4.36
N ALA A 306 -23.83 11.87 4.26
CA ALA A 306 -24.79 11.55 5.32
C ALA A 306 -24.86 10.05 5.68
N HIS A 307 -24.40 9.16 4.80
CA HIS A 307 -24.36 7.71 5.01
C HIS A 307 -23.02 7.21 5.61
N MET A 308 -22.01 8.08 5.71
CA MET A 308 -20.72 7.74 6.28
C MET A 308 -20.87 7.46 7.79
N PRO A 309 -20.18 6.44 8.35
CA PRO A 309 -20.18 6.20 9.80
C PRO A 309 -19.74 7.43 10.60
N ARG A 310 -20.34 7.63 11.77
CA ARG A 310 -19.84 8.61 12.75
C ARG A 310 -18.75 7.95 13.58
N SER A 311 -17.50 8.33 13.37
CA SER A 311 -16.36 7.78 14.10
C SER A 311 -15.68 8.84 14.95
N TYR A 312 -15.34 8.46 16.18
CA TYR A 312 -14.85 9.34 17.23
C TYR A 312 -13.51 8.82 17.76
N TYR A 313 -12.57 9.73 18.00
CA TYR A 313 -11.30 9.46 18.68
C TYR A 313 -11.18 10.27 19.98
N LEU A 314 -10.92 9.61 21.11
CA LEU A 314 -10.80 10.25 22.42
C LEU A 314 -9.62 9.69 23.26
N PRO A 315 -8.49 10.40 23.37
CA PRO A 315 -7.39 9.99 24.26
C PRO A 315 -7.73 10.23 25.74
N SER A 316 -6.98 9.60 26.66
CA SER A 316 -7.20 9.73 28.11
C SER A 316 -6.94 11.12 28.69
N PHE A 317 -6.36 12.04 27.91
CA PHE A 317 -6.22 13.45 28.29
C PHE A 317 -7.54 14.15 28.62
N TYR A 318 -8.66 13.65 28.09
CA TYR A 318 -10.01 14.15 28.33
C TYR A 318 -10.69 13.52 29.56
N SER A 319 -10.00 12.67 30.31
CA SER A 319 -10.53 12.10 31.55
C SER A 319 -11.07 13.21 32.46
N PRO A 320 -12.29 13.13 32.99
CA PRO A 320 -12.83 14.09 33.93
C PRO A 320 -11.94 14.30 35.17
N VAL A 321 -11.95 15.51 35.74
CA VAL A 321 -11.17 15.83 36.95
C VAL A 321 -11.56 14.91 38.10
N GLY A 322 -10.61 14.24 38.73
CA GLY A 322 -10.86 13.22 39.77
C GLY A 322 -10.80 11.77 39.26
N TRP A 323 -10.69 11.56 37.95
CA TRP A 323 -10.27 10.28 37.37
C TRP A 323 -8.75 10.31 37.12
N GLN A 324 -8.24 9.66 36.07
CA GLN A 324 -6.83 9.75 35.70
C GLN A 324 -6.44 11.21 35.44
N SER A 325 -5.44 11.70 36.18
CA SER A 325 -4.94 13.08 36.06
C SER A 325 -3.86 13.19 34.98
N TRP A 326 -3.56 14.41 34.54
CA TRP A 326 -2.40 14.65 33.68
C TRP A 326 -1.07 14.33 34.36
N ALA A 327 -1.00 14.45 35.69
CA ALA A 327 0.17 14.01 36.45
C ALA A 327 0.35 12.48 36.42
N ASP A 328 -0.75 11.71 36.44
CA ASP A 328 -0.71 10.25 36.26
C ASP A 328 -0.22 9.89 34.85
N ILE A 329 -0.73 10.57 33.82
CA ILE A 329 -0.31 10.35 32.42
C ILE A 329 1.17 10.72 32.23
N ALA A 330 1.65 11.80 32.86
CA ALA A 330 3.08 12.14 32.86
C ALA A 330 3.91 11.05 33.54
N THR A 331 3.45 10.54 34.69
CA THR A 331 4.09 9.42 35.40
C THR A 331 4.14 8.14 34.55
N GLU A 332 3.06 7.81 33.84
CA GLU A 332 3.02 6.69 32.89
C GLU A 332 3.99 6.91 31.72
N THR A 333 4.06 8.14 31.20
CA THR A 333 4.96 8.53 30.10
C THR A 333 6.42 8.37 30.51
N GLU A 334 6.81 8.83 31.70
CA GLU A 334 8.16 8.61 32.23
C GLU A 334 8.46 7.14 32.49
N ASN A 335 7.52 6.40 33.08
CA ASN A 335 7.68 4.97 33.33
C ASN A 335 7.81 4.14 32.06
N ALA A 336 7.28 4.64 30.94
CA ALA A 336 7.37 4.03 29.63
C ALA A 336 8.66 4.37 28.88
N GLU A 337 9.41 5.40 29.29
CA GLU A 337 10.66 5.81 28.66
C GLU A 337 11.68 4.64 28.71
N GLY A 338 12.14 4.19 27.54
CA GLY A 338 13.06 3.06 27.43
C GLY A 338 12.46 1.67 27.74
N ASN A 339 11.15 1.55 27.97
CA ASN A 339 10.48 0.27 28.22
C ASN A 339 9.39 -0.02 27.18
N TYR A 340 9.74 -0.83 26.19
CA TYR A 340 8.88 -1.20 25.06
C TYR A 340 7.44 -1.60 25.44
N SER A 341 7.29 -2.53 26.38
CA SER A 341 5.98 -3.06 26.79
C SER A 341 5.11 -1.95 27.41
N LYS A 342 5.73 -1.10 28.23
CA LYS A 342 5.05 0.04 28.83
C LYS A 342 4.76 1.14 27.81
N THR A 343 5.63 1.37 26.82
CA THR A 343 5.37 2.32 25.72
C THR A 343 4.19 1.88 24.87
N LYS A 344 4.12 0.59 24.52
CA LYS A 344 2.97 -0.01 23.84
C LYS A 344 1.68 0.18 24.64
N THR A 345 1.72 -0.16 25.94
CA THR A 345 0.57 0.02 26.84
C THR A 345 0.13 1.48 26.87
N LEU A 346 1.04 2.43 27.09
CA LEU A 346 0.77 3.87 27.08
C LEU A 346 0.09 4.32 25.78
N TRP A 347 0.56 3.85 24.62
CA TRP A 347 -0.05 4.19 23.34
C TRP A 347 -1.47 3.66 23.19
N ASN A 348 -1.67 2.38 23.44
CA ASN A 348 -2.96 1.72 23.27
C ASN A 348 -3.99 2.18 24.30
N THR A 349 -3.60 2.26 25.57
CA THR A 349 -4.53 2.50 26.67
C THR A 349 -4.62 3.95 27.08
N THR A 350 -3.58 4.77 26.92
CA THR A 350 -3.60 6.16 27.41
C THR A 350 -3.77 7.14 26.26
N TYR A 351 -2.99 6.99 25.18
CA TYR A 351 -3.18 7.80 23.98
C TYR A 351 -4.35 7.32 23.14
N GLY A 352 -4.85 6.09 23.36
CA GLY A 352 -5.97 5.54 22.60
C GLY A 352 -5.66 5.39 21.11
N LEU A 353 -4.38 5.22 20.76
CA LEU A 353 -3.89 5.06 19.40
C LEU A 353 -3.41 3.63 19.17
N PRO A 354 -3.56 3.09 17.95
CA PRO A 354 -2.97 1.81 17.63
C PRO A 354 -1.45 1.92 17.73
N TRP A 355 -0.83 0.85 18.21
CA TRP A 355 0.62 0.77 18.30
C TRP A 355 1.14 0.18 17.00
N ASN A 356 2.05 0.90 16.35
CA ASN A 356 2.89 0.38 15.29
C ASN A 356 4.10 -0.21 15.99
N ASP A 357 4.21 -1.53 16.02
CA ASP A 357 5.45 -2.15 16.44
C ASP A 357 6.52 -1.61 15.48
N VAL A 358 7.57 -0.96 16.02
CA VAL A 358 8.79 -0.66 15.22
C VAL A 358 9.44 -1.98 14.72
N THR A 359 8.93 -3.12 15.19
CA THR A 359 9.22 -4.49 14.75
C THR A 359 8.26 -5.04 13.69
N ASP A 360 7.23 -4.31 13.27
CA ASP A 360 6.45 -4.68 12.08
C ASP A 360 7.35 -4.43 10.88
N THR A 361 7.92 -5.50 10.36
CA THR A 361 8.62 -5.47 9.07
C THR A 361 7.68 -4.85 8.03
N PRO A 362 8.03 -3.70 7.43
CA PRO A 362 7.14 -3.04 6.48
C PRO A 362 6.92 -3.94 5.27
N SER A 363 5.73 -3.87 4.67
CA SER A 363 5.44 -4.57 3.42
C SER A 363 6.40 -4.08 2.33
N TYR A 364 6.98 -5.00 1.54
CA TYR A 364 7.94 -4.66 0.50
C TYR A 364 7.34 -3.74 -0.58
N GLU A 365 6.03 -3.81 -0.81
CA GLU A 365 5.28 -2.95 -1.72
C GLU A 365 5.27 -1.49 -1.24
N ALA A 366 5.11 -1.27 0.06
CA ALA A 366 5.18 0.08 0.65
C ALA A 366 6.60 0.66 0.54
N ILE A 367 7.64 -0.17 0.72
CA ILE A 367 9.03 0.23 0.54
C ILE A 367 9.33 0.54 -0.93
N TRP A 368 8.83 -0.28 -1.85
CA TRP A 368 8.99 -0.04 -3.28
C TRP A 368 8.23 1.22 -3.74
N ALA A 369 7.03 1.47 -3.23
CA ALA A 369 6.25 2.68 -3.53
C ALA A 369 6.89 3.96 -2.96
N ARG A 370 7.68 3.85 -1.87
CA ARG A 370 8.40 4.99 -1.29
C ARG A 370 9.74 5.29 -1.96
N ARG A 371 10.20 4.47 -2.91
CA ARG A 371 11.50 4.65 -3.59
C ARG A 371 11.67 6.06 -4.16
N SER A 372 12.91 6.43 -4.35
CA SER A 372 13.29 7.77 -4.81
C SER A 372 12.69 8.10 -6.16
N THR A 373 12.45 9.39 -6.35
CA THR A 373 12.00 9.97 -7.62
C THR A 373 13.10 10.79 -8.29
N THR A 374 14.29 10.90 -7.68
CA THR A 374 15.33 11.85 -8.06
C THR A 374 16.66 11.20 -8.46
N TYR A 375 16.85 9.91 -8.17
CA TYR A 375 18.07 9.19 -8.57
C TYR A 375 17.80 7.73 -8.95
N VAL A 376 18.67 7.19 -9.81
CA VAL A 376 18.67 5.80 -10.28
C VAL A 376 19.91 5.05 -9.81
N SER A 377 19.95 3.73 -9.99
CA SER A 377 21.10 2.91 -9.63
C SER A 377 22.38 3.42 -10.29
N ARG A 378 23.49 3.33 -9.55
CA ARG A 378 24.84 3.84 -9.85
C ARG A 378 24.99 5.37 -9.83
N GLN A 379 23.92 6.11 -9.59
CA GLN A 379 23.99 7.54 -9.31
C GLN A 379 24.18 7.79 -7.82
N ILE A 380 25.07 8.72 -7.46
CA ILE A 380 25.30 9.11 -6.07
C ILE A 380 24.42 10.32 -5.72
N PRO A 381 23.59 10.24 -4.67
CA PRO A 381 22.85 11.40 -4.14
C PRO A 381 23.79 12.47 -3.60
N ALA A 382 23.47 13.75 -3.79
CA ALA A 382 24.37 14.87 -3.43
C ALA A 382 24.68 14.99 -1.92
N GLU A 383 23.83 14.40 -1.06
CA GLU A 383 24.02 14.36 0.40
C GLU A 383 24.96 13.22 0.86
N ALA A 384 25.40 12.35 -0.05
CA ALA A 384 26.26 11.21 0.26
C ALA A 384 27.72 11.63 0.48
N LEU A 385 28.31 11.18 1.59
CA LEU A 385 29.67 11.55 1.99
C LEU A 385 30.70 10.45 1.70
N PHE A 386 30.32 9.18 1.82
CA PHE A 386 31.20 8.04 1.54
C PHE A 386 30.41 6.77 1.20
N LEU A 387 31.10 5.76 0.65
CA LEU A 387 30.52 4.49 0.22
C LEU A 387 31.08 3.30 1.03
N THR A 388 30.22 2.32 1.32
CA THR A 388 30.62 0.99 1.82
C THR A 388 29.93 -0.11 1.01
N ALA A 389 30.40 -1.35 1.15
CA ALA A 389 29.74 -2.50 0.53
C ALA A 389 29.61 -3.68 1.49
N GLY A 390 28.51 -4.41 1.36
CA GLY A 390 28.30 -5.73 1.95
C GLY A 390 28.33 -6.80 0.87
N VAL A 391 29.00 -7.92 1.14
CA VAL A 391 29.06 -9.08 0.26
C VAL A 391 28.55 -10.30 1.02
N ASP A 392 27.45 -10.88 0.54
CA ASP A 392 26.93 -12.15 1.03
C ASP A 392 27.39 -13.31 0.14
N VAL A 393 27.78 -14.43 0.76
CA VAL A 393 28.37 -15.57 0.06
C VAL A 393 27.35 -16.69 -0.04
N GLY A 394 26.69 -16.76 -1.20
CA GLY A 394 25.70 -17.78 -1.56
C GLY A 394 26.33 -19.15 -1.86
N LEU A 395 25.57 -20.06 -2.49
CA LEU A 395 26.08 -21.39 -2.89
C LEU A 395 26.84 -21.35 -4.23
N ASP A 396 26.34 -20.56 -5.18
CA ASP A 396 26.77 -20.46 -6.58
C ASP A 396 26.94 -19.01 -7.05
N HIS A 397 26.96 -18.07 -6.11
CA HIS A 397 27.06 -16.64 -6.38
C HIS A 397 27.61 -15.85 -5.18
N LEU A 398 28.04 -14.62 -5.48
CA LEU A 398 28.35 -13.57 -4.51
C LEU A 398 27.35 -12.44 -4.73
N GLU A 399 26.56 -12.12 -3.70
CA GLU A 399 25.64 -10.98 -3.72
C GLU A 399 26.38 -9.76 -3.17
N VAL A 400 26.28 -8.60 -3.84
CA VAL A 400 26.97 -7.38 -3.43
C VAL A 400 26.01 -6.21 -3.40
N GLY A 401 25.93 -5.52 -2.26
CA GLY A 401 25.20 -4.26 -2.11
C GLY A 401 26.13 -3.11 -1.76
N VAL A 402 26.14 -2.05 -2.58
CA VAL A 402 26.90 -0.82 -2.36
C VAL A 402 25.97 0.26 -1.79
N TRP A 403 26.39 0.84 -0.67
CA TRP A 403 25.59 1.80 0.10
C TRP A 403 26.34 3.10 0.32
N ALA A 404 25.62 4.21 0.23
CA ALA A 404 26.10 5.55 0.54
C ALA A 404 25.56 6.04 1.88
N TYR A 405 26.33 6.90 2.57
CA TYR A 405 25.99 7.40 3.91
C TYR A 405 26.20 8.90 4.00
N GLY A 406 25.31 9.58 4.73
CA GLY A 406 25.30 11.04 4.86
C GLY A 406 25.01 11.48 6.29
N ARG A 407 24.62 12.74 6.46
CA ARG A 407 24.28 13.33 7.76
C ARG A 407 23.01 12.73 8.35
N LYS A 408 22.78 12.96 9.65
CA LYS A 408 21.55 12.59 10.38
C LYS A 408 21.14 11.12 10.21
N GLY A 409 22.09 10.20 10.04
CA GLY A 409 21.79 8.78 9.89
C GLY A 409 21.22 8.37 8.52
N LYS A 410 21.26 9.24 7.51
CA LYS A 410 20.72 8.94 6.17
C LYS A 410 21.61 7.97 5.40
N ARG A 411 21.00 7.05 4.65
CA ARG A 411 21.69 6.12 3.76
C ARG A 411 20.92 5.85 2.47
N TRP A 412 21.64 5.51 1.41
CA TRP A 412 21.09 5.26 0.08
C TRP A 412 21.66 3.97 -0.50
N LEU A 413 20.80 3.14 -1.11
CA LEU A 413 21.27 2.07 -1.98
C LEU A 413 21.81 2.68 -3.28
N VAL A 414 23.05 2.36 -3.64
CA VAL A 414 23.69 2.86 -4.87
C VAL A 414 23.67 1.83 -5.97
N GLU A 415 24.14 0.61 -5.72
CA GLU A 415 24.16 -0.46 -6.71
C GLU A 415 24.01 -1.81 -6.00
N HIS A 416 23.29 -2.73 -6.65
CA HIS A 416 23.17 -4.12 -6.24
C HIS A 416 23.52 -5.03 -7.41
N VAL A 417 24.34 -6.05 -7.18
CA VAL A 417 24.71 -7.03 -8.21
C VAL A 417 24.80 -8.44 -7.64
N ARG A 418 24.40 -9.42 -8.48
CA ARG A 418 24.71 -10.83 -8.27
C ARG A 418 25.80 -11.28 -9.22
N LEU A 419 26.94 -11.69 -8.69
CA LEU A 419 28.00 -12.31 -9.47
C LEU A 419 27.83 -13.83 -9.41
N ARG A 420 27.44 -14.48 -10.50
CA ARG A 420 27.34 -15.96 -10.58
C ARG A 420 28.68 -16.62 -10.87
N GLY A 421 28.93 -17.76 -10.23
CA GLY A 421 30.12 -18.60 -10.44
C GLY A 421 30.46 -19.50 -9.25
N ALA A 422 31.39 -20.42 -9.46
CA ALA A 422 31.79 -21.37 -8.42
C ALA A 422 32.69 -20.72 -7.36
N LEU A 423 32.39 -20.90 -6.08
CA LEU A 423 33.15 -20.26 -4.99
C LEU A 423 34.62 -20.70 -4.90
N ARG A 424 34.97 -21.89 -5.39
CA ARG A 424 36.35 -22.40 -5.39
C ARG A 424 37.15 -21.95 -6.61
N ASP A 425 36.51 -21.28 -7.56
CA ASP A 425 37.17 -20.72 -8.74
C ASP A 425 37.83 -19.38 -8.40
N PRO A 426 39.18 -19.26 -8.51
CA PRO A 426 39.88 -17.99 -8.28
C PRO A 426 39.41 -16.85 -9.18
N GLU A 427 38.94 -17.14 -10.40
CA GLU A 427 38.46 -16.12 -11.35
C GLU A 427 37.19 -15.44 -10.83
N HIS A 428 36.32 -16.18 -10.15
CA HIS A 428 35.11 -15.66 -9.54
C HIS A 428 35.42 -14.57 -8.49
N TRP A 429 36.43 -14.80 -7.65
CA TRP A 429 36.90 -13.84 -6.65
C TRP A 429 37.68 -12.67 -7.26
N ALA A 430 38.36 -12.88 -8.40
CA ALA A 430 39.00 -11.81 -9.15
C ALA A 430 37.95 -10.83 -9.72
N ARG A 431 36.82 -11.34 -10.22
CA ARG A 431 35.67 -10.53 -10.67
C ARG A 431 35.06 -9.73 -9.53
N LEU A 432 34.91 -10.32 -8.33
CA LEU A 432 34.48 -9.57 -7.13
C LEU A 432 35.45 -8.43 -6.82
N LYS A 433 36.76 -8.70 -6.79
CA LYS A 433 37.77 -7.67 -6.52
C LYS A 433 37.69 -6.52 -7.54
N ALA A 434 37.58 -6.85 -8.82
CA ALA A 434 37.43 -5.86 -9.89
C ALA A 434 36.16 -5.01 -9.71
N PHE A 435 35.04 -5.63 -9.32
CA PHE A 435 33.81 -4.89 -8.99
C PHE A 435 34.01 -3.94 -7.80
N LEU A 436 34.63 -4.40 -6.71
CA LEU A 436 34.86 -3.57 -5.51
C LEU A 436 35.83 -2.40 -5.77
N GLN A 437 36.70 -2.51 -6.78
CA GLN A 437 37.63 -1.44 -7.20
C GLN A 437 36.97 -0.33 -8.01
N ARG A 438 35.69 -0.49 -8.40
CA ARG A 438 34.93 0.53 -9.12
C ARG A 438 34.90 1.88 -8.39
N ARG A 439 34.67 2.93 -9.17
CA ARG A 439 34.63 4.32 -8.74
C ARG A 439 33.33 4.97 -9.18
N TYR A 440 32.71 5.76 -8.30
CA TYR A 440 31.43 6.40 -8.54
C TYR A 440 31.60 7.91 -8.62
N VAL A 441 30.85 8.56 -9.51
CA VAL A 441 30.91 10.02 -9.67
C VAL A 441 29.89 10.68 -8.74
N HIS A 442 30.37 11.52 -7.84
CA HIS A 442 29.52 12.37 -7.01
C HIS A 442 29.03 13.59 -7.81
N PRO A 443 27.81 14.11 -7.58
CA PRO A 443 27.29 15.28 -8.30
C PRO A 443 28.17 16.54 -8.26
N CYS A 444 29.01 16.69 -7.24
CA CYS A 444 29.98 17.79 -7.17
C CYS A 444 31.21 17.63 -8.10
N GLY A 445 31.35 16.47 -8.74
CA GLY A 445 32.49 16.08 -9.60
C GLY A 445 33.58 15.26 -8.89
N ALA A 446 33.40 14.93 -7.61
CA ALA A 446 34.34 14.07 -6.89
C ALA A 446 34.20 12.60 -7.33
N ILE A 447 35.32 11.86 -7.34
CA ILE A 447 35.33 10.43 -7.66
C ILE A 447 35.46 9.62 -6.37
N MET A 448 34.41 8.88 -6.03
CA MET A 448 34.26 8.17 -4.76
C MET A 448 34.63 6.68 -4.90
N PRO A 449 35.59 6.18 -4.11
CA PRO A 449 35.82 4.74 -3.97
C PRO A 449 34.86 4.11 -2.95
N ILE A 450 34.66 2.80 -3.05
CA ILE A 450 34.09 2.02 -1.94
C ILE A 450 35.14 1.96 -0.82
N ARG A 451 34.86 2.61 0.32
CA ARG A 451 35.85 2.88 1.38
C ARG A 451 36.12 1.67 2.27
N ARG A 452 35.09 0.86 2.56
CA ARG A 452 35.15 -0.35 3.39
C ARG A 452 34.19 -1.40 2.85
N VAL A 453 34.58 -2.68 2.92
CA VAL A 453 33.80 -3.82 2.45
C VAL A 453 33.76 -4.91 3.51
N ALA A 454 32.56 -5.40 3.81
CA ALA A 454 32.34 -6.59 4.62
C ALA A 454 32.03 -7.79 3.73
N VAL A 455 32.71 -8.91 3.96
CA VAL A 455 32.45 -10.18 3.27
C VAL A 455 32.02 -11.24 4.27
N ASP A 456 30.83 -11.80 4.10
CA ASP A 456 30.36 -12.86 4.99
C ASP A 456 31.21 -14.13 4.82
N ARG A 457 31.79 -14.59 5.93
CA ARG A 457 32.50 -15.87 5.92
C ARG A 457 31.55 -17.05 6.07
N GLY A 458 30.33 -16.80 6.55
CA GLY A 458 29.19 -17.72 6.61
C GLY A 458 29.54 -19.20 6.69
N ARG A 459 29.03 -19.95 5.72
CA ARG A 459 29.21 -21.41 5.60
C ARG A 459 30.52 -21.81 4.93
N TRP A 460 31.29 -20.86 4.40
CA TRP A 460 32.48 -21.10 3.58
C TRP A 460 33.78 -20.47 4.14
N PRO A 461 34.08 -20.62 5.44
CA PRO A 461 35.25 -19.98 6.03
C PRO A 461 36.58 -20.49 5.45
N ASP A 462 36.61 -21.70 4.91
CA ASP A 462 37.79 -22.29 4.25
C ASP A 462 38.13 -21.61 2.91
N VAL A 463 37.16 -20.97 2.26
CA VAL A 463 37.34 -20.25 0.99
C VAL A 463 37.51 -18.75 1.24
N VAL A 464 36.65 -18.17 2.07
CA VAL A 464 36.60 -16.72 2.29
C VAL A 464 37.84 -16.23 3.05
N MET A 465 38.24 -16.93 4.12
CA MET A 465 39.31 -16.45 5.00
C MET A 465 40.68 -16.35 4.29
N PRO A 466 41.11 -17.36 3.49
CA PRO A 466 42.36 -17.23 2.72
C PRO A 466 42.34 -16.12 1.66
N TRP A 467 41.16 -15.80 1.10
CA TRP A 467 41.05 -14.70 0.13
C TRP A 467 41.11 -13.34 0.82
N VAL A 468 40.38 -13.16 1.93
CA VAL A 468 40.40 -11.92 2.73
C VAL A 468 41.78 -11.63 3.30
N GLN A 469 42.52 -12.66 3.73
CA GLN A 469 43.89 -12.50 4.24
C GLN A 469 44.85 -11.85 3.21
N LYS A 470 44.57 -12.00 1.92
CA LYS A 470 45.37 -11.42 0.83
C LYS A 470 44.96 -9.98 0.47
N GLN A 471 43.91 -9.45 1.09
CA GLN A 471 43.43 -8.09 0.85
C GLN A 471 43.96 -7.13 1.91
N ASP A 472 43.82 -5.83 1.64
CA ASP A 472 44.11 -4.77 2.62
C ASP A 472 43.08 -4.83 3.76
N PRO A 473 43.49 -5.07 5.02
CA PRO A 473 42.58 -5.16 6.16
C PRO A 473 41.90 -3.82 6.51
N ASP A 474 42.43 -2.70 6.02
CA ASP A 474 41.77 -1.39 6.13
C ASP A 474 40.70 -1.16 5.07
N TRP A 475 40.57 -2.08 4.11
CA TRP A 475 39.60 -1.98 3.04
C TRP A 475 38.58 -3.12 3.05
N ILE A 476 39.03 -4.38 3.03
CA ILE A 476 38.17 -5.56 2.95
C ILE A 476 38.34 -6.41 4.21
N VAL A 477 37.24 -6.68 4.91
CA VAL A 477 37.24 -7.49 6.14
C VAL A 477 36.24 -8.64 6.06
N ALA A 478 36.57 -9.75 6.72
CA ALA A 478 35.63 -10.85 6.92
C ALA A 478 34.72 -10.55 8.11
N ILE A 479 33.46 -10.98 8.01
CA ILE A 479 32.48 -10.82 9.10
C ILE A 479 31.83 -12.15 9.47
N ARG A 480 31.14 -12.17 10.62
CA ARG A 480 30.25 -13.24 11.05
C ARG A 480 29.04 -12.65 11.79
N GLY A 481 27.82 -13.00 11.38
CA GLY A 481 26.61 -12.59 12.07
C GLY A 481 26.42 -13.20 13.48
N ASN A 482 25.83 -12.41 14.38
CA ASN A 482 25.30 -12.80 15.68
C ASN A 482 23.86 -12.29 15.83
N GLU A 483 22.89 -13.21 15.83
CA GLU A 483 21.45 -12.92 15.80
C GLU A 483 20.89 -12.31 17.10
N LYS A 484 21.71 -12.18 18.15
CA LYS A 484 21.27 -11.60 19.42
C LYS A 484 21.17 -10.07 19.33
N ILE A 485 20.06 -9.50 19.82
CA ILE A 485 19.82 -8.05 19.83
C ILE A 485 20.66 -7.31 20.89
N ASP A 486 21.05 -8.00 21.96
CA ASP A 486 21.95 -7.46 22.98
C ASP A 486 23.45 -7.60 22.60
N ALA A 487 23.75 -8.09 21.40
CA ALA A 487 25.11 -8.14 20.91
C ALA A 487 25.62 -6.75 20.52
N GLN A 488 26.92 -6.49 20.77
CA GLN A 488 27.61 -5.31 20.25
C GLN A 488 27.55 -5.32 18.71
N ILE A 489 27.36 -4.13 18.09
CA ILE A 489 27.30 -3.98 16.63
C ILE A 489 28.57 -4.53 15.97
N LEU A 490 29.74 -4.23 16.54
CA LEU A 490 31.04 -4.70 16.07
C LEU A 490 31.84 -5.27 17.24
N LYS A 491 32.30 -6.52 17.10
CA LYS A 491 33.28 -7.12 18.00
C LYS A 491 34.43 -7.75 17.22
N GLU A 492 35.64 -7.23 17.43
CA GLU A 492 36.86 -7.75 16.81
C GLU A 492 37.16 -9.18 17.27
N SER A 493 37.66 -10.03 16.36
CA SER A 493 38.04 -11.41 16.63
C SER A 493 39.17 -11.88 15.70
N LYS A 494 39.91 -12.91 16.12
CA LYS A 494 40.98 -13.54 15.30
C LYS A 494 40.60 -14.95 14.89
N TRP A 495 40.76 -15.28 13.61
CA TRP A 495 40.61 -16.62 13.06
C TRP A 495 41.95 -17.35 13.02
N ARG A 496 41.94 -18.65 13.32
CA ARG A 496 43.13 -19.52 13.29
C ARG A 496 42.89 -20.72 12.40
N PHE A 497 43.82 -21.00 11.49
CA PHE A 497 43.79 -22.20 10.65
C PHE A 497 44.26 -23.43 11.44
N LYS A 498 43.72 -24.60 11.14
CA LYS A 498 44.16 -25.90 11.70
C LYS A 498 45.19 -26.52 10.76
N SER A 499 46.28 -27.11 11.27
CA SER A 499 47.18 -27.93 10.44
C SER A 499 46.56 -29.28 10.10
N GLU A 500 47.12 -29.97 9.10
CA GLU A 500 46.74 -31.34 8.72
C GLU A 500 46.91 -32.36 9.86
N ASP A 501 47.76 -32.07 10.84
CA ASP A 501 48.03 -32.93 12.01
C ASP A 501 47.09 -32.64 13.20
N GLY A 502 46.07 -31.79 13.01
CA GLY A 502 45.12 -31.42 14.07
C GLY A 502 45.66 -30.43 15.11
N HIS A 503 46.92 -30.00 14.98
CA HIS A 503 47.52 -28.95 15.81
C HIS A 503 47.30 -27.57 15.20
N SER A 504 46.66 -26.66 15.92
CA SER A 504 46.57 -25.25 15.52
C SER A 504 47.91 -24.58 15.75
N TRP A 505 48.62 -24.17 14.69
CA TRP A 505 49.71 -23.21 14.84
C TRP A 505 49.11 -21.85 15.23
N SER A 506 49.59 -21.27 16.33
CA SER A 506 49.44 -19.83 16.55
C SER A 506 50.56 -19.14 15.78
N SER A 507 50.26 -18.62 14.59
CA SER A 507 50.81 -17.29 14.34
C SER A 507 50.10 -16.35 15.33
N ASP A 508 50.83 -15.45 16.00
CA ASP A 508 50.21 -14.37 16.77
C ASP A 508 49.32 -13.45 15.88
N GLU A 509 49.47 -13.63 14.57
CA GLU A 509 48.81 -12.97 13.44
C GLU A 509 47.68 -13.84 12.83
N GLY A 510 46.71 -14.27 13.63
CA GLY A 510 45.47 -14.83 13.07
C GLY A 510 44.75 -13.83 12.16
N VAL A 511 43.96 -14.30 11.19
CA VAL A 511 43.23 -13.41 10.27
C VAL A 511 42.14 -12.68 11.03
N LEU A 512 42.15 -11.35 10.97
CA LEU A 512 41.15 -10.51 11.65
C LEU A 512 39.77 -10.70 11.01
N TYR A 513 38.73 -10.83 11.83
CA TYR A 513 37.34 -10.78 11.38
C TYR A 513 36.45 -10.14 12.45
N TRP A 514 35.31 -9.60 12.03
CA TRP A 514 34.37 -8.91 12.92
C TRP A 514 33.13 -9.76 13.17
N THR A 515 32.73 -9.91 14.43
CA THR A 515 31.41 -10.46 14.76
C THR A 515 30.41 -9.31 14.79
N LEU A 516 29.36 -9.41 13.98
CA LEU A 516 28.34 -8.36 13.82
C LEU A 516 27.08 -8.66 14.63
N GLY A 517 26.59 -7.69 15.38
CA GLY A 517 25.27 -7.74 16.04
C GLY A 517 24.11 -7.57 15.04
N VAL A 518 23.94 -8.53 14.12
CA VAL A 518 22.95 -8.42 13.03
C VAL A 518 21.52 -8.30 13.53
N GLY A 519 21.20 -8.89 14.69
CA GLY A 519 19.86 -8.77 15.28
C GLY A 519 19.48 -7.32 15.62
N LEU A 520 20.44 -6.50 16.09
CA LEU A 520 20.24 -5.08 16.38
C LEU A 520 20.20 -4.25 15.08
N LEU A 521 21.06 -4.57 14.11
CA LEU A 521 21.10 -3.87 12.82
C LEU A 521 19.82 -4.09 12.01
N LYS A 522 19.25 -5.32 12.02
CA LYS A 522 17.94 -5.62 11.44
C LYS A 522 16.85 -4.76 12.08
N LEU A 523 16.87 -4.61 13.41
CA LEU A 523 15.90 -3.79 14.13
C LEU A 523 16.02 -2.30 13.77
N GLU A 524 17.24 -1.77 13.70
CA GLU A 524 17.51 -0.40 13.25
C GLU A 524 16.99 -0.18 11.82
N LEU A 525 17.29 -1.11 10.89
CA LEU A 525 16.84 -1.02 9.51
C LEU A 525 15.31 -1.03 9.41
N MET A 526 14.61 -1.94 10.09
CA MET A 526 13.14 -1.99 10.04
C MET A 526 12.52 -0.70 10.58
N GLY A 527 13.07 -0.14 11.68
CA GLY A 527 12.62 1.15 12.20
C GLY A 527 12.81 2.31 11.20
N GLN A 528 13.93 2.32 10.47
CA GLN A 528 14.20 3.33 9.45
C GLN A 528 13.35 3.17 8.18
N LEU A 529 13.04 1.92 7.80
CA LEU A 529 12.15 1.61 6.68
C LEU A 529 10.68 1.96 6.98
N ASN A 530 10.28 1.91 8.25
CA ASN A 530 8.94 2.32 8.71
C ASN A 530 8.75 3.84 8.83
N LEU A 531 9.78 4.66 8.60
CA LEU A 531 9.62 6.11 8.58
C LEU A 531 8.66 6.53 7.45
N PRO A 532 7.66 7.39 7.75
CA PRO A 532 6.70 7.83 6.74
C PRO A 532 7.41 8.65 5.66
N ARG A 533 6.94 8.53 4.41
CA ARG A 533 7.43 9.36 3.32
C ARG A 533 7.11 10.83 3.63
N PRO A 534 8.11 11.74 3.61
CA PRO A 534 7.86 13.17 3.83
C PRO A 534 6.97 13.73 2.72
N ALA A 535 6.16 14.74 3.04
CA ALA A 535 5.36 15.42 2.04
C ALA A 535 6.28 16.17 1.03
N PRO A 536 5.81 16.45 -0.19
CA PRO A 536 6.59 17.23 -1.16
C PRO A 536 7.08 18.56 -0.56
N GLY A 537 8.40 18.77 -0.52
CA GLY A 537 9.03 19.97 0.02
C GLY A 537 9.41 19.90 1.51
N GLU A 538 9.07 18.84 2.24
CA GLU A 538 9.52 18.62 3.62
C GLU A 538 10.90 17.96 3.69
N GLU A 539 11.65 18.24 4.75
CA GLU A 539 12.95 17.62 4.98
C GLU A 539 12.79 16.12 5.30
N THR A 540 13.65 15.27 4.72
CA THR A 540 13.65 13.84 5.05
C THR A 540 14.00 13.60 6.52
N PRO A 541 13.28 12.70 7.23
CA PRO A 541 13.50 12.47 8.65
C PRO A 541 14.89 11.89 8.92
N PRO A 542 15.46 12.08 10.12
CA PRO A 542 16.70 11.41 10.52
C PRO A 542 16.59 9.89 10.39
N GLY A 543 17.65 9.24 9.91
CA GLY A 543 17.66 7.79 9.67
C GLY A 543 17.02 7.35 8.36
N TRP A 544 16.66 8.29 7.46
CA TRP A 544 16.01 7.96 6.19
C TRP A 544 16.86 6.99 5.33
N VAL A 545 16.19 5.95 4.81
CA VAL A 545 16.77 4.98 3.88
C VAL A 545 16.09 5.16 2.54
N ASP A 546 16.82 5.72 1.57
CA ASP A 546 16.28 5.92 0.23
C ASP A 546 16.75 4.81 -0.72
N LEU A 547 15.90 4.46 -1.68
CA LEU A 547 16.15 3.41 -2.68
C LEU A 547 16.04 4.02 -4.08
N PRO A 548 16.86 3.59 -5.05
CA PRO A 548 16.85 4.19 -6.38
C PRO A 548 15.53 3.90 -7.11
N MET A 549 15.16 4.78 -8.05
CA MET A 549 13.90 4.69 -8.78
C MET A 549 13.72 3.37 -9.55
N ASP A 550 14.83 2.79 -10.01
CA ASP A 550 14.90 1.55 -10.78
C ASP A 550 15.09 0.29 -9.91
N VAL A 551 14.95 0.40 -8.59
CA VAL A 551 15.02 -0.77 -7.69
C VAL A 551 13.90 -1.78 -8.01
N GLU A 552 14.27 -3.05 -8.11
CA GLU A 552 13.30 -4.13 -8.38
C GLU A 552 12.45 -4.44 -7.13
N LEU A 553 11.17 -4.77 -7.34
CA LEU A 553 10.27 -5.18 -6.26
C LEU A 553 10.81 -6.42 -5.51
N GLY A 554 11.30 -7.42 -6.25
CA GLY A 554 11.89 -8.63 -5.67
C GLY A 554 13.20 -8.40 -4.90
N TRP A 555 13.85 -7.25 -5.07
CA TRP A 555 14.95 -6.82 -4.20
C TRP A 555 14.41 -6.25 -2.89
N CYS A 556 13.32 -5.46 -2.96
CA CYS A 556 12.65 -4.95 -1.76
C CYS A 556 12.09 -6.09 -0.91
N GLU A 557 11.52 -7.14 -1.52
CA GLU A 557 11.10 -8.37 -0.83
C GLU A 557 12.24 -8.99 -0.01
N GLN A 558 13.44 -9.05 -0.59
CA GLN A 558 14.63 -9.58 0.09
C GLN A 558 15.15 -8.65 1.20
N LEU A 559 14.93 -7.34 1.07
CA LEU A 559 15.32 -6.37 2.11
C LEU A 559 14.48 -6.53 3.38
N VAL A 560 13.23 -6.97 3.24
CA VAL A 560 12.27 -7.17 4.35
C VAL A 560 11.88 -8.64 4.54
N SER A 561 12.79 -9.56 4.20
CA SER A 561 12.54 -11.01 4.20
C SER A 561 12.46 -11.67 5.59
N GLU A 562 12.66 -10.91 6.66
CA GLU A 562 12.59 -11.38 8.04
C GLU A 562 11.74 -10.46 8.91
N GLU A 563 11.04 -11.06 9.88
CA GLU A 563 10.22 -10.38 10.88
C GLU A 563 10.68 -10.69 12.30
N TYR A 564 10.53 -9.72 13.20
CA TYR A 564 10.86 -9.91 14.60
C TYR A 564 9.62 -10.30 15.40
N VAL A 565 9.56 -11.57 15.79
CA VAL A 565 8.35 -12.18 16.39
C VAL A 565 8.62 -12.71 17.79
N THR A 566 7.59 -12.68 18.63
CA THR A 566 7.62 -13.36 19.93
C THR A 566 7.12 -14.80 19.79
N VAL A 567 8.03 -15.76 19.93
CA VAL A 567 7.71 -17.19 19.90
C VAL A 567 7.71 -17.78 21.31
N LYS A 568 6.86 -18.79 21.56
CA LYS A 568 6.91 -19.56 22.81
C LYS A 568 8.11 -20.50 22.77
N SER A 569 8.98 -20.41 23.77
CA SER A 569 10.11 -21.32 23.91
C SER A 569 9.64 -22.76 24.20
N LYS A 570 10.54 -23.74 24.07
CA LYS A 570 10.31 -25.13 24.50
C LYS A 570 9.91 -25.26 25.99
N THR A 571 10.17 -24.22 26.80
CA THR A 571 9.81 -24.15 28.23
C THR A 571 8.56 -23.31 28.50
N GLY A 572 7.84 -22.87 27.46
CA GLY A 572 6.62 -22.08 27.57
C GLY A 572 6.82 -20.59 27.86
N ARG A 573 8.08 -20.11 27.95
CA ARG A 573 8.38 -18.69 28.14
C ARG A 573 8.40 -17.95 26.80
N PRO A 574 7.86 -16.74 26.70
CA PRO A 574 7.97 -15.93 25.50
C PRO A 574 9.45 -15.59 25.23
N LYS A 575 9.90 -15.80 23.99
CA LYS A 575 11.23 -15.45 23.51
C LYS A 575 11.07 -14.72 22.18
N ALA A 576 11.53 -13.49 22.11
CA ALA A 576 11.54 -12.73 20.87
C ALA A 576 12.74 -13.13 19.99
N THR A 577 12.50 -13.30 18.69
CA THR A 577 13.49 -13.78 17.72
C THR A 577 13.15 -13.30 16.32
N TRP A 578 14.18 -13.11 15.49
CA TRP A 578 13.99 -12.95 14.05
C TRP A 578 13.55 -14.29 13.44
N ARG A 579 12.61 -14.21 12.50
CA ARG A 579 12.06 -15.32 11.73
C ARG A 579 12.00 -14.91 10.26
N SER A 580 12.46 -15.79 9.36
CA SER A 580 12.30 -15.60 7.91
C SER A 580 10.82 -15.74 7.51
N ILE A 581 10.36 -14.81 6.67
CA ILE A 581 9.04 -14.77 6.08
C ILE A 581 9.09 -15.63 4.79
N GLY A 582 8.21 -16.62 4.65
CA GLY A 582 7.92 -17.26 3.36
C GLY A 582 9.07 -18.00 2.65
N GLY A 583 10.17 -18.35 3.31
CA GLY A 583 11.34 -18.94 2.60
C GLY A 583 11.98 -17.98 1.60
N LEU A 584 11.68 -16.68 1.74
CA LEU A 584 12.22 -15.61 0.92
C LEU A 584 13.75 -15.55 1.07
N ARG A 585 14.37 -15.09 -0.01
CA ARG A 585 15.79 -14.77 -0.06
C ARG A 585 16.06 -13.55 0.81
N HIS A 586 17.23 -13.47 1.44
CA HIS A 586 17.57 -12.47 2.48
C HIS A 586 18.93 -11.79 2.24
N GLU A 587 19.56 -12.05 1.10
CA GLU A 587 20.88 -11.56 0.76
C GLU A 587 20.92 -10.02 0.68
N ALA A 588 19.81 -9.38 0.26
CA ALA A 588 19.68 -7.91 0.25
C ALA A 588 19.64 -7.32 1.67
N LEU A 589 18.87 -7.93 2.59
CA LEU A 589 18.83 -7.56 4.00
C LEU A 589 20.22 -7.67 4.65
N ASP A 590 20.91 -8.77 4.38
CA ASP A 590 22.25 -9.01 4.91
C ASP A 590 23.27 -8.02 4.35
N CYS A 591 23.31 -7.81 3.04
CA CYS A 591 24.19 -6.81 2.42
C CYS A 591 23.96 -5.39 2.99
N ALA A 592 22.70 -5.01 3.25
CA ALA A 592 22.35 -3.72 3.85
C ALA A 592 22.92 -3.58 5.27
N ASN A 593 22.81 -4.63 6.09
CA ASN A 593 23.34 -4.65 7.45
C ASN A 593 24.87 -4.68 7.48
N TYR A 594 25.49 -5.42 6.55
CA TYR A 594 26.94 -5.51 6.43
C TYR A 594 27.55 -4.17 6.01
N GLY A 595 26.96 -3.50 5.01
CA GLY A 595 27.36 -2.14 4.62
C GLY A 595 27.24 -1.15 5.80
N ARG A 596 26.15 -1.24 6.56
CA ARG A 596 25.91 -0.38 7.75
C ARG A 596 26.92 -0.62 8.87
N ALA A 597 27.35 -1.86 9.07
CA ALA A 597 28.41 -2.20 10.01
C ALA A 597 29.76 -1.63 9.57
N MET A 598 30.05 -1.58 8.27
CA MET A 598 31.27 -0.92 7.76
C MET A 598 31.23 0.59 7.95
N ALA A 599 30.06 1.23 7.88
CA ALA A 599 29.91 2.64 8.25
C ALA A 599 30.17 2.86 9.75
N GLU A 600 29.78 1.91 10.61
CA GLU A 600 30.10 1.95 12.04
C GLU A 600 31.62 1.87 12.28
N LEU A 601 32.31 0.99 11.56
CA LEU A 601 33.76 0.85 11.68
C LEU A 601 34.54 2.12 11.26
N ILE A 602 33.94 2.94 10.39
CA ILE A 602 34.45 4.27 10.01
C ILE A 602 34.21 5.32 11.11
N GLY A 603 33.31 5.05 12.07
CA GLY A 603 32.92 5.96 13.14
C GLY A 603 31.70 6.84 12.83
N TRP A 604 30.96 6.53 11.76
CA TRP A 604 29.88 7.37 11.24
C TRP A 604 28.81 7.74 12.28
N SER A 605 28.40 6.80 13.13
CA SER A 605 27.39 7.04 14.17
C SER A 605 27.86 7.98 15.29
N THR A 606 29.18 8.17 15.43
CA THR A 606 29.80 8.99 16.48
C THR A 606 30.33 10.32 15.96
N TRP A 607 30.23 10.58 14.65
CA TRP A 607 30.75 11.80 14.07
C TRP A 607 30.02 13.05 14.59
N SER A 608 30.83 14.02 14.97
CA SER A 608 30.43 15.39 15.28
C SER A 608 30.19 16.21 14.01
N GLU A 609 29.54 17.37 14.15
CA GLU A 609 29.38 18.35 13.07
C GLU A 609 30.70 18.74 12.39
N VAL A 610 31.80 18.74 13.16
CA VAL A 610 33.14 19.05 12.64
C VAL A 610 33.64 17.95 11.71
N GLU A 611 33.37 16.69 12.03
CA GLU A 611 33.77 15.53 11.22
C GLU A 611 32.96 15.45 9.93
N PHE A 612 31.63 15.64 10.01
CA PHE A 612 30.79 15.72 8.80
C PHE A 612 31.27 16.84 7.86
N SER A 613 31.53 18.03 8.41
CA SER A 613 32.05 19.17 7.64
C SER A 613 33.45 18.90 7.06
N ARG A 614 34.25 18.03 7.70
CA ARG A 614 35.57 17.64 7.19
C ARG A 614 35.44 16.74 5.96
N GLU A 615 34.52 15.78 5.98
CA GLU A 615 34.29 14.89 4.84
C GLU A 615 33.68 15.65 3.64
N GLU A 616 32.80 16.63 3.87
CA GLU A 616 32.30 17.52 2.81
C GLU A 616 33.42 18.31 2.15
N ARG A 617 34.30 18.94 2.94
CA ARG A 617 35.48 19.64 2.40
C ARG A 617 36.43 18.69 1.67
N ALA A 618 36.55 17.44 2.11
CA ALA A 618 37.36 16.44 1.43
C ALA A 618 36.78 16.09 0.05
N LEU A 619 35.44 16.00 -0.07
CA LEU A 619 34.75 15.82 -1.35
C LEU A 619 34.95 17.02 -2.28
N GLU A 620 34.76 18.24 -1.78
CA GLU A 620 35.00 19.46 -2.56
C GLU A 620 36.44 19.55 -3.06
N LYS A 621 37.40 19.23 -2.19
CA LYS A 621 38.82 19.18 -2.55
C LYS A 621 39.08 18.14 -3.63
N ALA A 622 38.54 16.92 -3.50
CA ALA A 622 38.68 15.86 -4.49
C ALA A 622 38.06 16.25 -5.85
N ALA A 623 36.90 16.92 -5.85
CA ALA A 623 36.30 17.46 -7.06
C ALA A 623 37.18 18.52 -7.73
N GLY A 624 37.80 19.41 -6.94
CA GLY A 624 38.75 20.41 -7.43
C GLY A 624 40.00 19.78 -8.04
N GLU A 625 40.57 18.78 -7.37
CA GLU A 625 41.73 18.01 -7.88
C GLU A 625 41.39 17.29 -9.19
N MET A 626 40.21 16.68 -9.29
CA MET A 626 39.74 16.02 -10.51
C MET A 626 39.57 17.02 -11.67
N ARG A 627 38.98 18.19 -11.41
CA ARG A 627 38.83 19.25 -12.41
C ARG A 627 40.19 19.71 -12.97
N LEU A 628 41.16 19.95 -12.08
CA LEU A 628 42.53 20.32 -12.47
C LEU A 628 43.20 19.23 -13.31
N LEU A 629 42.98 17.96 -12.96
CA LEU A 629 43.51 16.82 -13.70
C LEU A 629 42.88 16.72 -15.10
N MET A 630 41.56 16.87 -15.21
CA MET A 630 40.85 16.90 -16.50
C MET A 630 41.32 18.05 -17.39
N GLU A 631 41.54 19.24 -16.82
CA GLU A 631 42.10 20.38 -17.55
C GLU A 631 43.54 20.13 -18.03
N LYS A 632 44.36 19.45 -17.21
CA LYS A 632 45.72 19.05 -17.60
C LYS A 632 45.69 18.08 -18.78
N VAL A 633 44.90 17.02 -18.69
CA VAL A 633 44.75 16.02 -19.77
C VAL A 633 44.15 16.64 -21.03
N SER A 634 43.20 17.58 -20.89
CA SER A 634 42.64 18.31 -22.04
C SER A 634 43.68 19.18 -22.74
N ARG A 635 44.56 19.83 -21.99
CA ARG A 635 45.69 20.61 -22.54
C ARG A 635 46.69 19.70 -23.28
N GLU A 636 47.03 18.56 -22.69
CA GLU A 636 47.94 17.58 -23.30
C GLU A 636 47.36 16.98 -24.59
N ARG A 637 46.06 16.63 -24.61
CA ARG A 637 45.39 16.15 -25.83
C ARG A 637 45.32 17.19 -26.95
N ARG A 638 45.01 18.45 -26.61
CA ARG A 638 45.03 19.55 -27.59
C ARG A 638 46.42 19.77 -28.17
N ALA A 639 47.48 19.68 -27.35
CA ALA A 639 48.86 19.76 -27.81
C ALA A 639 49.24 18.59 -28.73
N ALA A 640 48.63 17.42 -28.55
CA ALA A 640 48.79 16.24 -29.40
C ALA A 640 47.86 16.20 -30.63
N GLY A 641 46.98 17.20 -30.81
CA GLY A 641 46.04 17.28 -31.95
C GLY A 641 44.81 16.36 -31.85
N ASP A 642 44.46 15.84 -30.67
CA ASP A 642 43.26 15.01 -30.45
C ASP A 642 42.04 15.89 -30.08
N PRO A 643 40.99 15.95 -30.93
CA PRO A 643 39.83 16.81 -30.71
C PRO A 643 38.78 16.24 -29.74
N ARG A 644 38.95 15.00 -29.24
CA ARG A 644 37.93 14.36 -28.38
C ARG A 644 37.84 15.01 -27.01
N ARG A 645 36.60 15.19 -26.51
CA ARG A 645 36.32 15.71 -25.17
C ARG A 645 36.95 14.80 -24.10
N VAL A 646 37.62 15.41 -23.12
CA VAL A 646 38.13 14.70 -21.94
C VAL A 646 36.97 14.46 -21.00
N THR A 647 36.67 13.19 -20.75
CA THR A 647 35.72 12.70 -19.75
C THR A 647 36.47 12.17 -18.55
N GLU A 648 35.77 11.96 -17.43
CA GLU A 648 36.33 11.37 -16.22
C GLU A 648 36.94 9.98 -16.51
N GLU A 649 36.29 9.18 -17.37
CA GLU A 649 36.76 7.86 -17.82
C GLU A 649 38.07 7.94 -18.61
N SER A 650 38.25 9.02 -19.37
CA SER A 650 39.46 9.24 -20.15
C SER A 650 40.67 9.64 -19.29
N VAL A 651 40.42 9.96 -18.01
CA VAL A 651 41.41 10.38 -17.02
C VAL A 651 41.63 9.29 -15.96
N MET A 652 40.58 8.59 -15.55
CA MET A 652 40.63 7.48 -14.60
C MET A 652 39.80 6.29 -15.11
N GLY A 653 40.38 5.09 -15.11
CA GLY A 653 39.66 3.86 -15.44
C GLY A 653 38.69 3.40 -14.34
N ASN A 654 37.78 2.48 -14.68
CA ASN A 654 36.81 1.84 -13.76
C ASN A 654 35.76 2.79 -13.14
N ILE A 655 35.34 3.82 -13.88
CA ILE A 655 34.22 4.69 -13.48
C ILE A 655 32.89 4.02 -13.84
N VAL A 656 31.92 4.12 -12.93
CA VAL A 656 30.56 3.59 -13.09
C VAL A 656 29.61 4.72 -13.46
N ARG A 657 28.80 4.51 -14.51
CA ARG A 657 27.76 5.44 -14.94
C ARG A 657 26.36 5.05 -14.43
N PRO A 658 25.44 6.02 -14.25
CA PRO A 658 24.03 5.76 -14.02
C PRO A 658 23.44 4.83 -15.09
N VAL A 659 22.45 4.02 -14.72
CA VAL A 659 21.67 3.25 -15.69
C VAL A 659 20.80 4.23 -16.50
N VAL A 660 21.09 4.37 -17.80
CA VAL A 660 20.28 5.19 -18.71
C VAL A 660 19.17 4.31 -19.26
N TRP A 661 17.91 4.68 -19.00
CA TRP A 661 16.76 4.07 -19.65
C TRP A 661 16.68 4.61 -21.09
N GLY A 662 16.88 3.73 -22.09
CA GLY A 662 16.72 4.07 -23.51
C GLY A 662 18.00 4.32 -24.31
N GLY A 663 18.95 3.39 -24.31
CA GLY A 663 20.08 3.42 -25.25
C GLY A 663 20.70 2.03 -25.44
N GLU A 664 20.83 1.62 -26.69
CA GLU A 664 21.54 0.40 -27.11
C GLU A 664 22.99 0.45 -26.62
N GLU A 665 23.46 -0.62 -25.97
CA GLU A 665 24.88 -0.98 -26.00
C GLU A 665 24.99 -2.47 -26.33
N GLU A 666 25.44 -2.72 -27.57
CA GLU A 666 25.84 -4.00 -28.12
C GLU A 666 27.01 -4.60 -27.30
N ALA A 667 26.85 -5.83 -26.81
CA ALA A 667 27.97 -6.77 -26.64
C ALA A 667 27.46 -8.22 -26.46
N GLU A 668 27.43 -8.97 -27.56
CA GLU A 668 27.63 -10.42 -27.62
C GLU A 668 28.59 -10.70 -28.79
N PRO A 669 29.32 -11.86 -28.91
CA PRO A 669 28.82 -13.19 -28.58
C PRO A 669 29.85 -14.29 -28.12
N GLN A 670 29.29 -15.49 -27.88
CA GLN A 670 29.86 -16.87 -27.93
C GLN A 670 30.54 -17.41 -26.65
N GLY A 671 30.19 -18.56 -26.06
CA GLY A 671 29.18 -19.61 -26.33
C GLY A 671 29.45 -20.82 -25.42
N GLY A 672 28.42 -21.63 -25.12
CA GLY A 672 28.56 -22.98 -24.54
C GLY A 672 27.66 -23.33 -23.34
N ASP A 673 26.56 -24.03 -23.64
CA ASP A 673 25.70 -24.84 -22.77
C ASP A 673 24.95 -24.17 -21.60
N THR A 674 23.76 -23.65 -21.92
CA THR A 674 22.68 -23.34 -20.97
C THR A 674 22.01 -24.61 -20.45
N ALA A 675 22.35 -25.00 -19.22
CA ALA A 675 21.55 -25.93 -18.42
C ALA A 675 20.45 -25.15 -17.67
N VAL A 676 19.20 -25.46 -18.00
CA VAL A 676 17.95 -24.93 -17.43
C VAL A 676 17.59 -25.65 -16.13
N ILE A 677 17.49 -24.95 -14.98
CA ILE A 677 16.72 -25.39 -13.78
C ILE A 677 16.21 -24.13 -12.98
N PRO A 678 15.20 -24.22 -12.09
CA PRO A 678 13.79 -23.87 -12.34
C PRO A 678 13.25 -22.73 -11.44
N ARG A 679 12.20 -22.02 -11.87
CA ARG A 679 11.41 -21.13 -10.98
C ARG A 679 10.23 -21.88 -10.33
N LEU A 680 10.07 -21.75 -9.02
CA LEU A 680 8.83 -21.97 -8.24
C LEU A 680 8.63 -20.69 -7.41
N LYS A 681 7.71 -19.76 -7.74
CA LYS A 681 6.23 -19.73 -7.62
C LYS A 681 5.73 -19.64 -6.17
N GLU A 682 5.44 -18.40 -5.75
CA GLU A 682 4.38 -18.07 -4.79
C GLU A 682 2.99 -18.20 -5.45
N GLU A 683 2.00 -18.48 -4.61
CA GLU A 683 0.64 -18.88 -4.96
C GLU A 683 -0.30 -17.68 -5.01
N SER A 684 -0.72 -17.28 -6.20
CA SER A 684 -1.89 -16.43 -6.39
C SER A 684 -3.00 -17.24 -7.09
N VAL A 685 -4.21 -17.19 -6.53
CA VAL A 685 -5.42 -17.54 -7.29
C VAL A 685 -5.47 -16.55 -8.44
N ALA A 686 -5.35 -17.03 -9.69
CA ALA A 686 -5.31 -16.19 -10.88
C ALA A 686 -6.46 -15.16 -10.86
N PRO A 687 -6.18 -13.85 -10.98
CA PRO A 687 -7.20 -12.82 -11.10
C PRO A 687 -8.19 -13.12 -12.24
N PRO A 688 -9.47 -12.72 -12.13
CA PRO A 688 -10.40 -12.70 -13.28
C PRO A 688 -9.83 -11.96 -14.51
N ILE A 689 -8.87 -11.07 -14.28
CA ILE A 689 -8.19 -10.22 -15.26
C ILE A 689 -7.08 -10.98 -15.99
N LEU A 690 -6.28 -11.80 -15.30
CA LEU A 690 -5.30 -12.68 -15.94
C LEU A 690 -6.00 -13.70 -16.84
N GLY A 691 -7.14 -14.22 -16.39
CA GLY A 691 -8.01 -15.07 -17.21
C GLY A 691 -8.60 -14.37 -18.44
N LYS A 692 -8.80 -13.04 -18.42
CA LYS A 692 -9.14 -12.28 -19.63
C LYS A 692 -7.92 -12.11 -20.53
N MET A 693 -6.75 -11.77 -19.98
CA MET A 693 -5.53 -11.54 -20.78
C MET A 693 -5.05 -12.80 -21.51
N THR A 694 -5.19 -13.98 -20.91
CA THR A 694 -4.72 -15.25 -21.50
C THR A 694 -5.79 -16.01 -22.28
N ASN A 695 -7.02 -15.51 -22.36
CA ASN A 695 -8.10 -16.15 -23.14
C ASN A 695 -8.73 -15.20 -24.18
N THR A 696 -8.07 -14.07 -24.44
CA THR A 696 -8.49 -13.09 -25.45
C THR A 696 -7.47 -13.06 -26.58
N PRO A 697 -7.89 -13.03 -27.85
CA PRO A 697 -7.00 -12.77 -28.98
C PRO A 697 -6.49 -11.33 -29.00
N TRP A 698 -5.20 -11.16 -29.29
CA TRP A 698 -4.51 -9.86 -29.29
C TRP A 698 -3.90 -9.55 -30.65
N ALA A 699 -4.00 -8.29 -31.07
CA ALA A 699 -3.24 -7.73 -32.17
C ALA A 699 -2.33 -6.65 -31.56
N ILE A 700 -1.21 -7.10 -30.99
CA ILE A 700 -0.24 -6.28 -30.25
C ILE A 700 1.19 -6.77 -30.54
N ARG A 701 2.19 -5.91 -30.41
CA ARG A 701 3.61 -6.25 -30.58
C ARG A 701 4.03 -7.42 -29.67
N GLU A 702 4.83 -8.34 -30.23
CA GLU A 702 5.17 -9.65 -29.66
C GLU A 702 5.70 -9.61 -28.21
N GLY A 703 6.51 -8.61 -27.84
CA GLY A 703 7.04 -8.48 -26.46
C GLY A 703 6.16 -7.71 -25.46
N MET A 704 5.14 -6.97 -25.93
CA MET A 704 4.33 -6.12 -25.05
C MET A 704 3.26 -6.94 -24.33
N LEU A 705 2.68 -7.96 -24.96
CA LEU A 705 1.71 -8.83 -24.31
C LEU A 705 2.33 -9.62 -23.15
N ASP A 706 3.55 -10.10 -23.32
CA ASP A 706 4.33 -10.75 -22.26
C ASP A 706 4.67 -9.77 -21.12
N THR A 707 4.93 -8.51 -21.46
CA THR A 707 5.15 -7.44 -20.48
C THR A 707 3.87 -7.18 -19.68
N MET A 708 2.71 -7.08 -20.35
CA MET A 708 1.41 -6.89 -19.70
C MET A 708 1.01 -8.08 -18.81
N VAL A 709 1.21 -9.31 -19.29
CA VAL A 709 1.01 -10.54 -18.50
C VAL A 709 2.01 -10.60 -17.34
N GLY A 710 3.23 -10.14 -17.55
CA GLY A 710 4.26 -10.00 -16.52
C GLY A 710 3.88 -9.00 -15.43
N ILE A 711 3.33 -7.84 -15.80
CA ILE A 711 2.80 -6.81 -14.88
C ILE A 711 1.60 -7.37 -14.11
N ALA A 712 0.62 -7.98 -14.78
CA ALA A 712 -0.54 -8.58 -14.13
C ALA A 712 -0.17 -9.74 -13.16
N ASN A 713 0.88 -10.49 -13.47
CA ASN A 713 1.45 -11.52 -12.60
C ASN A 713 2.32 -10.94 -11.45
N ARG A 714 2.90 -9.75 -11.61
CA ARG A 714 3.66 -9.01 -10.58
C ARG A 714 2.73 -8.31 -9.57
N ASP A 715 1.55 -7.87 -9.99
CA ASP A 715 0.69 -6.99 -9.19
C ASP A 715 -0.40 -7.70 -8.37
N GLY A 716 -0.55 -9.02 -8.45
CA GLY A 716 -1.49 -9.78 -7.61
C GLY A 716 -2.92 -9.22 -7.59
N LEU A 717 -3.43 -8.75 -8.74
CA LEU A 717 -4.70 -8.01 -8.86
C LEU A 717 -5.90 -8.79 -8.31
N ARG A 718 -6.20 -8.59 -7.02
CA ARG A 718 -7.44 -9.07 -6.41
C ARG A 718 -8.62 -8.26 -6.95
N ALA A 719 -9.43 -8.98 -7.74
CA ALA A 719 -10.85 -8.78 -8.01
C ALA A 719 -11.44 -7.43 -7.54
N VAL A 720 -11.47 -6.45 -8.46
CA VAL A 720 -12.61 -5.55 -8.57
C VAL A 720 -13.79 -6.41 -9.03
N SER A 721 -14.54 -6.97 -8.08
CA SER A 721 -15.76 -7.72 -8.37
C SER A 721 -16.95 -6.76 -8.38
N ASP A 722 -17.64 -6.74 -9.53
CA ASP A 722 -19.07 -6.40 -9.74
C ASP A 722 -19.61 -4.99 -9.40
N GLU A 723 -18.83 -4.02 -8.90
CA GLU A 723 -19.35 -2.67 -8.59
C GLU A 723 -18.86 -1.50 -9.48
N MET A 724 -18.03 -1.71 -10.51
CA MET A 724 -17.59 -0.64 -11.44
C MET A 724 -18.05 -0.85 -12.89
N VAL A 725 -19.33 -1.14 -13.10
CA VAL A 725 -19.98 -1.05 -14.44
C VAL A 725 -20.77 0.25 -14.63
N ARG A 726 -20.83 1.16 -13.65
CA ARG A 726 -21.51 2.44 -13.85
C ARG A 726 -20.85 3.56 -13.05
N GLU A 727 -19.96 4.27 -13.73
CA GLU A 727 -19.93 5.74 -13.85
C GLU A 727 -18.68 6.08 -14.67
N GLU A 728 -18.90 6.46 -15.94
CA GLU A 728 -17.84 6.90 -16.85
C GLU A 728 -17.33 8.26 -16.39
N PRO A 729 -16.02 8.46 -16.15
CA PRO A 729 -15.46 9.80 -16.25
C PRO A 729 -15.45 10.16 -17.74
N GLU A 730 -16.28 11.14 -18.14
CA GLU A 730 -16.22 11.77 -19.46
C GLU A 730 -14.89 12.53 -19.62
N ILE A 731 -13.82 11.82 -19.96
CA ILE A 731 -12.58 12.46 -20.40
C ILE A 731 -12.61 12.46 -21.92
N CYS A 732 -12.99 13.59 -22.52
CA CYS A 732 -12.68 13.89 -23.92
C CYS A 732 -11.16 13.96 -24.05
N GLN A 733 -10.55 13.09 -24.87
CA GLN A 733 -9.09 13.06 -25.08
C GLN A 733 -8.68 13.98 -26.23
N MET A 734 -9.61 14.28 -27.13
CA MET A 734 -9.40 15.18 -28.26
C MET A 734 -9.11 16.62 -27.83
N VAL A 735 -8.13 17.25 -28.48
CA VAL A 735 -7.84 18.68 -28.39
C VAL A 735 -7.98 19.33 -29.77
N VAL A 736 -8.68 20.46 -29.86
CA VAL A 736 -8.80 21.22 -31.12
C VAL A 736 -7.75 22.32 -31.17
N ARG A 737 -6.90 22.32 -32.20
CA ARG A 737 -5.86 23.33 -32.47
C ARG A 737 -6.04 23.91 -33.87
N ASP A 738 -6.26 25.21 -33.97
CA ASP A 738 -6.41 25.94 -35.25
C ASP A 738 -7.43 25.33 -36.22
N GLY A 739 -8.48 24.71 -35.67
CA GLY A 739 -9.52 24.02 -36.44
C GLY A 739 -9.18 22.57 -36.80
N VAL A 740 -8.10 21.99 -36.28
CA VAL A 740 -7.74 20.57 -36.41
C VAL A 740 -8.02 19.86 -35.10
N ALA A 741 -8.80 18.78 -35.14
CA ALA A 741 -9.05 17.92 -33.98
C ALA A 741 -7.92 16.88 -33.86
N VAL A 742 -7.11 16.97 -32.81
CA VAL A 742 -6.03 16.02 -32.50
C VAL A 742 -6.56 14.96 -31.54
N ILE A 743 -6.56 13.69 -31.96
CA ILE A 743 -7.05 12.54 -31.19
C ILE A 743 -5.88 11.59 -30.89
N PRO A 744 -5.43 11.48 -29.62
CA PRO A 744 -4.30 10.62 -29.28
C PRO A 744 -4.71 9.13 -29.20
N VAL A 745 -3.82 8.26 -29.70
CA VAL A 745 -3.87 6.80 -29.59
C VAL A 745 -2.54 6.33 -29.01
N ILE A 746 -2.44 6.39 -27.69
CA ILE A 746 -1.19 6.16 -26.93
C ILE A 746 -1.33 4.89 -26.08
N GLY A 747 -0.26 4.11 -26.01
CA GLY A 747 -0.18 2.89 -25.21
C GLY A 747 -1.09 1.75 -25.71
N PRO A 748 -1.23 0.65 -24.96
CA PRO A 748 -2.03 -0.49 -25.38
C PRO A 748 -3.52 -0.15 -25.55
N SER A 749 -4.18 -0.71 -26.57
CA SER A 749 -5.58 -0.42 -26.90
C SER A 749 -6.57 -1.48 -26.41
N PHE A 750 -7.71 -1.06 -25.86
CA PHE A 750 -8.75 -1.97 -25.32
C PHE A 750 -10.16 -1.59 -25.77
N ARG A 751 -11.12 -2.53 -25.69
CA ARG A 751 -12.52 -2.26 -26.05
C ARG A 751 -13.19 -1.19 -25.19
N TYR A 752 -12.95 -1.18 -23.88
CA TYR A 752 -13.57 -0.24 -22.93
C TYR A 752 -12.52 0.41 -22.03
N ALA A 753 -12.76 1.66 -21.63
CA ALA A 753 -11.98 2.32 -20.59
C ALA A 753 -12.12 1.55 -19.27
N SER A 754 -10.99 1.23 -18.63
CA SER A 754 -10.93 0.54 -17.34
C SER A 754 -9.76 1.09 -16.53
N TRP A 755 -9.62 0.71 -15.26
CA TRP A 755 -8.50 1.12 -14.38
C TRP A 755 -7.09 0.82 -14.96
N ILE A 756 -6.97 -0.02 -16.00
CA ILE A 756 -5.74 -0.23 -16.77
C ILE A 756 -5.27 1.04 -17.50
N HIS A 757 -6.21 1.94 -17.84
CA HIS A 757 -5.95 3.27 -18.42
C HIS A 757 -4.99 4.10 -17.57
N ASP A 758 -5.24 4.19 -16.26
CA ASP A 758 -4.47 5.03 -15.34
C ASP A 758 -3.15 4.38 -14.90
N ALA A 759 -3.06 3.05 -14.97
CA ALA A 759 -1.87 2.29 -14.58
C ALA A 759 -0.83 2.15 -15.70
N CYS A 760 -1.25 2.20 -16.97
CA CYS A 760 -0.38 1.89 -18.11
C CYS A 760 -0.47 2.88 -19.29
N GLY A 761 -1.20 3.99 -19.17
CA GLY A 761 -1.34 4.98 -20.25
C GLY A 761 -2.08 4.43 -21.49
N ALA A 762 -3.02 3.50 -21.29
CA ALA A 762 -3.73 2.78 -22.36
C ALA A 762 -4.90 3.56 -22.97
N THR A 763 -5.22 3.34 -24.25
CA THR A 763 -6.34 4.00 -24.96
C THR A 763 -7.54 3.06 -25.17
N SER A 764 -8.77 3.59 -25.18
CA SER A 764 -9.98 2.77 -25.45
C SER A 764 -10.59 3.03 -26.82
N TYR A 765 -11.05 1.96 -27.50
CA TYR A 765 -11.68 2.05 -28.82
C TYR A 765 -13.01 2.81 -28.79
N ASP A 766 -13.73 2.79 -27.66
CA ASP A 766 -14.97 3.53 -27.48
C ASP A 766 -14.72 5.05 -27.40
N ALA A 767 -13.68 5.46 -26.65
CA ALA A 767 -13.25 6.86 -26.60
C ALA A 767 -12.82 7.38 -27.97
N ILE A 768 -12.01 6.61 -28.71
CA ILE A 768 -11.60 6.95 -30.09
C ILE A 768 -12.84 7.15 -30.99
N ALA A 769 -13.80 6.23 -30.93
CA ALA A 769 -15.00 6.31 -31.76
C ALA A 769 -15.91 7.49 -31.39
N ARG A 770 -16.00 7.83 -30.10
CA ARG A 770 -16.75 8.99 -29.60
C ARG A 770 -16.09 10.29 -30.04
N ASP A 771 -14.79 10.43 -29.81
CA ASP A 771 -14.04 11.64 -30.11
C ASP A 771 -13.99 11.90 -31.63
N LEU A 772 -13.91 10.85 -32.46
CA LEU A 772 -14.10 10.93 -33.90
C LEU A 772 -15.48 11.52 -34.28
N ASN A 773 -16.56 11.03 -33.65
CA ASN A 773 -17.90 11.54 -33.94
C ASN A 773 -18.04 13.02 -33.54
N LEU A 774 -17.53 13.40 -32.36
CA LEU A 774 -17.51 14.79 -31.91
C LEU A 774 -16.75 15.68 -32.90
N ALA A 775 -15.56 15.26 -33.34
CA ALA A 775 -14.77 15.96 -34.33
C ALA A 775 -15.50 16.12 -35.67
N LEU A 776 -16.25 15.11 -36.11
CA LEU A 776 -17.01 15.14 -37.36
C LEU A 776 -18.25 16.04 -37.29
N GLU A 777 -18.87 16.15 -36.12
CA GLU A 777 -20.09 16.94 -35.90
C GLU A 777 -19.80 18.43 -35.63
N ASP A 778 -18.62 18.76 -35.09
CA ASP A 778 -18.24 20.14 -34.80
C ASP A 778 -17.93 20.93 -36.09
N PRO A 779 -18.69 21.99 -36.45
CA PRO A 779 -18.41 22.80 -37.64
C PRO A 779 -17.11 23.64 -37.54
N ALA A 780 -16.55 23.86 -36.34
CA ALA A 780 -15.28 24.55 -36.16
C ALA A 780 -14.07 23.68 -36.53
N VAL A 781 -14.23 22.36 -36.50
CA VAL A 781 -13.21 21.39 -36.90
C VAL A 781 -13.23 21.22 -38.42
N LYS A 782 -12.11 21.53 -39.07
CA LYS A 782 -11.88 21.43 -40.51
C LYS A 782 -11.17 20.13 -40.92
N ALA A 783 -10.33 19.58 -40.04
CA ALA A 783 -9.58 18.34 -40.25
C ALA A 783 -9.38 17.56 -38.94
N ILE A 784 -9.03 16.29 -39.04
CA ILE A 784 -8.80 15.38 -37.91
C ILE A 784 -7.40 14.78 -38.04
N LEU A 785 -6.61 14.85 -36.97
CA LEU A 785 -5.28 14.28 -36.86
C LEU A 785 -5.27 13.23 -35.75
N PHE A 786 -5.05 11.97 -36.11
CA PHE A 786 -4.78 10.91 -35.14
C PHE A 786 -3.28 10.86 -34.83
N GLU A 787 -2.92 10.95 -33.56
CA GLU A 787 -1.54 10.88 -33.06
C GLU A 787 -1.29 9.48 -32.49
N PHE A 788 -0.38 8.71 -33.09
CA PHE A 788 -0.11 7.33 -32.71
C PHE A 788 1.24 7.16 -32.00
N ASP A 789 1.17 6.56 -30.80
CA ASP A 789 2.29 5.90 -30.13
C ASP A 789 1.77 4.68 -29.36
N SER A 790 1.44 3.63 -30.10
CA SER A 790 0.76 2.44 -29.61
C SER A 790 1.32 1.14 -30.20
N PRO A 791 1.60 0.13 -29.33
CA PRO A 791 2.02 -1.19 -29.77
C PRO A 791 0.84 -2.06 -30.28
N GLY A 792 -0.39 -1.55 -30.25
CA GLY A 792 -1.62 -2.29 -30.55
C GLY A 792 -2.39 -2.71 -29.30
N GLY A 793 -3.20 -3.77 -29.37
CA GLY A 793 -4.12 -4.12 -28.28
C GLY A 793 -5.10 -5.25 -28.57
N GLU A 794 -6.25 -5.21 -27.90
CA GLU A 794 -7.30 -6.23 -28.01
C GLU A 794 -7.88 -6.24 -29.44
N VAL A 795 -8.10 -7.41 -30.04
CA VAL A 795 -8.75 -7.50 -31.37
C VAL A 795 -10.22 -7.08 -31.29
N THR A 796 -10.90 -7.41 -30.20
CA THR A 796 -12.32 -7.09 -30.01
C THR A 796 -12.56 -5.59 -30.01
N GLY A 797 -13.41 -5.11 -30.92
CA GLY A 797 -13.74 -3.69 -31.05
C GLY A 797 -12.85 -2.92 -32.03
N CYS A 798 -11.62 -3.38 -32.28
CA CYS A 798 -10.68 -2.72 -33.20
C CYS A 798 -11.26 -2.58 -34.62
N ASN A 799 -11.71 -3.69 -35.23
CA ASN A 799 -12.26 -3.67 -36.59
C ASN A 799 -13.46 -2.71 -36.74
N ALA A 800 -14.35 -2.68 -35.74
CA ALA A 800 -15.52 -1.80 -35.78
C ALA A 800 -15.11 -0.31 -35.72
N THR A 801 -14.08 0.03 -34.93
CA THR A 801 -13.55 1.40 -34.86
C THR A 801 -12.77 1.76 -36.13
N ALA A 802 -11.94 0.87 -36.67
CA ALA A 802 -11.26 1.07 -37.96
C ALA A 802 -12.26 1.29 -39.11
N ALA A 803 -13.33 0.50 -39.16
CA ALA A 803 -14.38 0.65 -40.15
C ALA A 803 -15.13 2.00 -40.02
N LYS A 804 -15.32 2.51 -38.79
CA LYS A 804 -15.88 3.85 -38.56
C LYS A 804 -14.96 4.97 -39.06
N ILE A 805 -13.65 4.88 -38.77
CA ILE A 805 -12.64 5.84 -39.27
C ILE A 805 -12.67 5.84 -40.81
N ARG A 806 -12.63 4.64 -41.42
CA ARG A 806 -12.69 4.50 -42.88
C ARG A 806 -13.97 5.10 -43.46
N ALA A 807 -15.13 4.81 -42.86
CA ALA A 807 -16.42 5.31 -43.35
C ALA A 807 -16.55 6.84 -43.20
N ALA A 808 -15.76 7.46 -42.32
CA ALA A 808 -15.71 8.91 -42.14
C ALA A 808 -14.84 9.64 -43.18
N ARG A 809 -13.99 8.91 -43.92
CA ARG A 809 -13.17 9.48 -45.00
C ARG A 809 -14.01 10.30 -45.98
N GLY A 810 -13.46 11.42 -46.43
CA GLY A 810 -14.13 12.34 -47.35
C GLY A 810 -15.19 13.26 -46.73
N ARG A 811 -15.52 13.12 -45.43
CA ARG A 811 -16.31 14.12 -44.69
C ARG A 811 -15.45 15.31 -44.27
N LYS A 812 -14.29 15.03 -43.70
CA LYS A 812 -13.19 15.94 -43.35
C LYS A 812 -11.88 15.19 -43.62
N PRO A 813 -10.75 15.86 -43.92
CA PRO A 813 -9.46 15.18 -44.00
C PRO A 813 -9.13 14.50 -42.67
N ILE A 814 -8.76 13.22 -42.73
CA ILE A 814 -8.35 12.42 -41.57
C ILE A 814 -6.93 11.91 -41.80
N VAL A 815 -5.96 12.42 -41.05
CA VAL A 815 -4.54 12.02 -41.17
C VAL A 815 -4.10 11.26 -39.93
N ALA A 816 -3.33 10.20 -40.10
CA ALA A 816 -2.59 9.56 -39.02
C ALA A 816 -1.15 10.06 -39.03
N TRP A 817 -0.65 10.55 -37.90
CA TRP A 817 0.76 10.84 -37.68
C TRP A 817 1.31 9.91 -36.59
N VAL A 818 2.49 9.35 -36.82
CA VAL A 818 3.10 8.33 -35.95
C VAL A 818 4.44 8.83 -35.41
N GLU A 819 4.52 9.04 -34.10
CA GLU A 819 5.75 9.48 -33.40
C GLU A 819 6.63 8.30 -32.97
N GLY A 820 6.00 7.29 -32.36
CA GLY A 820 6.67 6.10 -31.82
C GLY A 820 6.23 4.85 -32.55
N ASP A 821 5.20 4.18 -32.04
CA ASP A 821 4.66 2.98 -32.67
C ASP A 821 3.25 3.21 -33.28
N ALA A 822 3.00 2.66 -34.46
CA ALA A 822 1.67 2.33 -34.94
C ALA A 822 1.67 0.87 -35.37
N CYS A 823 1.75 -0.02 -34.37
CA CYS A 823 1.92 -1.46 -34.57
C CYS A 823 0.61 -2.23 -34.32
N SER A 824 0.38 -3.26 -35.12
CA SER A 824 -0.71 -4.22 -34.98
C SER A 824 -2.09 -3.55 -34.95
N ALA A 825 -2.91 -3.69 -33.90
CA ALA A 825 -4.22 -3.03 -33.84
C ALA A 825 -4.14 -1.50 -34.03
N ALA A 826 -3.06 -0.84 -33.62
CA ALA A 826 -2.86 0.58 -33.88
C ALA A 826 -2.66 0.85 -35.38
N TYR A 827 -1.91 0.00 -36.09
CA TYR A 827 -1.79 0.07 -37.55
C TYR A 827 -3.14 -0.19 -38.24
N TRP A 828 -3.96 -1.08 -37.69
CA TRP A 828 -5.31 -1.32 -38.20
C TRP A 828 -6.13 -0.02 -38.24
N LEU A 829 -6.06 0.79 -37.17
CA LEU A 829 -6.70 2.10 -37.09
C LEU A 829 -6.02 3.12 -38.01
N ALA A 830 -4.69 3.23 -37.95
CA ALA A 830 -3.92 4.19 -38.76
C ALA A 830 -4.16 3.99 -40.26
N SER A 831 -4.14 2.74 -40.73
CA SER A 831 -4.41 2.41 -42.14
C SER A 831 -5.79 2.88 -42.60
N ALA A 832 -6.77 3.05 -41.70
CA ALA A 832 -8.11 3.51 -42.00
C ALA A 832 -8.22 5.04 -42.22
N CYS A 833 -7.18 5.82 -41.92
CA CYS A 833 -7.12 7.27 -42.16
C CYS A 833 -6.85 7.60 -43.64
N ASP A 834 -7.21 8.79 -44.13
CA ASP A 834 -7.00 9.19 -45.53
C ASP A 834 -5.53 9.16 -45.94
N HIS A 835 -4.65 9.57 -45.02
CA HIS A 835 -3.20 9.66 -45.21
C HIS A 835 -2.46 9.19 -43.95
N VAL A 836 -1.31 8.53 -44.11
CA VAL A 836 -0.46 8.04 -43.02
C VAL A 836 0.92 8.68 -43.14
N VAL A 837 1.23 9.57 -42.21
CA VAL A 837 2.53 10.24 -42.08
C VAL A 837 3.31 9.59 -40.95
N ILE A 838 4.60 9.34 -41.17
CA ILE A 838 5.48 8.67 -40.20
C ILE A 838 6.67 9.55 -39.83
N ASP A 839 7.08 9.54 -38.56
CA ASP A 839 8.40 10.03 -38.17
C ASP A 839 9.54 9.12 -38.71
N GLU A 840 10.74 9.67 -38.87
CA GLU A 840 11.92 8.92 -39.38
C GLU A 840 12.28 7.70 -38.51
N CYS A 841 12.03 7.77 -37.20
CA CYS A 841 12.36 6.71 -36.24
C CYS A 841 11.15 5.83 -35.87
N ALA A 842 9.93 6.21 -36.28
CA ALA A 842 8.71 5.49 -35.91
C ALA A 842 8.56 4.14 -36.62
N GLN A 843 7.77 3.25 -36.02
CA GLN A 843 7.55 1.88 -36.51
C GLN A 843 6.07 1.64 -36.89
N LEU A 844 5.82 1.12 -38.10
CA LEU A 844 4.52 0.56 -38.47
C LEU A 844 4.64 -0.92 -38.84
N GLY A 845 3.51 -1.62 -38.81
CA GLY A 845 3.42 -3.03 -39.19
C GLY A 845 2.90 -3.87 -38.04
N SER A 846 3.53 -5.01 -37.76
CA SER A 846 3.05 -6.01 -36.79
C SER A 846 1.64 -6.52 -37.11
N ILE A 847 1.34 -6.69 -38.41
CA ILE A 847 0.05 -7.17 -38.88
C ILE A 847 -0.06 -8.67 -38.58
N GLY A 848 -0.86 -9.01 -37.57
CA GLY A 848 -1.04 -10.37 -37.09
C GLY A 848 -1.88 -10.44 -35.82
N VAL A 849 -2.24 -11.66 -35.42
CA VAL A 849 -3.01 -11.94 -34.19
C VAL A 849 -2.31 -13.03 -33.40
N VAL A 850 -2.23 -12.86 -32.07
CA VAL A 850 -1.61 -13.81 -31.14
C VAL A 850 -2.55 -14.15 -29.98
N GLY A 851 -2.43 -15.37 -29.45
CA GLY A 851 -3.09 -15.80 -28.21
C GLY A 851 -2.12 -16.56 -27.31
N ILE A 852 -2.11 -16.24 -26.02
CA ILE A 852 -1.20 -16.85 -25.03
C ILE A 852 -2.02 -17.64 -24.01
N PHE A 853 -1.78 -18.95 -23.91
CA PHE A 853 -2.47 -19.83 -22.97
C PHE A 853 -1.51 -20.40 -21.93
N ASN A 854 -1.87 -20.29 -20.65
CA ASN A 854 -1.07 -20.79 -19.53
C ASN A 854 -1.61 -22.12 -19.00
N ASP A 855 -0.77 -23.16 -18.94
CA ASP A 855 -1.12 -24.43 -18.28
C ASP A 855 -0.89 -24.31 -16.77
N THR A 856 -1.98 -24.38 -15.98
CA THR A 856 -1.94 -24.29 -14.51
C THR A 856 -2.02 -25.64 -13.81
N ARG A 857 -2.20 -26.77 -14.52
CA ARG A 857 -2.52 -28.07 -13.91
C ARG A 857 -1.43 -28.57 -12.95
N GLY A 858 -0.17 -28.44 -13.34
CA GLY A 858 0.96 -28.81 -12.48
C GLY A 858 1.17 -27.90 -11.26
N MET A 859 0.59 -26.70 -11.27
CA MET A 859 0.54 -25.81 -10.11
C MET A 859 -0.60 -26.26 -9.20
N ASP A 860 -1.81 -26.43 -9.73
CA ASP A 860 -3.01 -26.83 -8.99
C ASP A 860 -2.79 -28.15 -8.20
N GLU A 861 -2.11 -29.14 -8.78
CA GLU A 861 -1.73 -30.39 -8.10
C GLU A 861 -0.81 -30.17 -6.88
N LYS A 862 0.19 -29.28 -7.01
CA LYS A 862 1.12 -28.97 -5.91
C LYS A 862 0.43 -28.19 -4.78
N LEU A 863 -0.61 -27.43 -5.12
CA LEU A 863 -1.38 -26.63 -4.16
C LEU A 863 -2.55 -27.41 -3.54
N GLY A 864 -2.73 -28.68 -3.92
CA GLY A 864 -3.87 -29.49 -3.47
C GLY A 864 -5.23 -29.00 -3.99
N ILE A 865 -5.23 -28.14 -5.02
CA ILE A 865 -6.45 -27.60 -5.64
C ILE A 865 -7.02 -28.65 -6.60
N LYS A 866 -8.26 -29.08 -6.35
CA LYS A 866 -8.98 -30.01 -7.23
C LYS A 866 -10.00 -29.24 -8.07
N ARG A 867 -9.74 -29.12 -9.37
CA ARG A 867 -10.65 -28.47 -10.33
C ARG A 867 -11.50 -29.52 -11.04
N TYR A 868 -12.82 -29.36 -10.98
CA TYR A 868 -13.78 -30.18 -11.72
C TYR A 868 -14.51 -29.28 -12.70
N GLU A 869 -14.31 -29.50 -13.99
CA GLU A 869 -15.01 -28.79 -15.06
C GLU A 869 -15.91 -29.78 -15.80
N ILE A 870 -17.18 -29.41 -15.97
CA ILE A 870 -18.19 -30.24 -16.64
C ILE A 870 -18.77 -29.40 -17.78
N VAL A 871 -18.42 -29.76 -19.01
CA VAL A 871 -18.96 -29.15 -20.23
C VAL A 871 -20.15 -29.97 -20.70
N SER A 872 -21.20 -29.29 -21.15
CA SER A 872 -22.39 -29.94 -21.71
C SER A 872 -22.03 -30.77 -22.94
N SER A 873 -22.48 -32.03 -23.01
CA SER A 873 -22.08 -33.01 -24.05
C SER A 873 -22.34 -32.56 -25.49
N GLN A 874 -23.31 -31.66 -25.69
CA GLN A 874 -23.63 -31.04 -26.98
C GLN A 874 -22.71 -29.86 -27.37
N SER A 875 -21.73 -29.49 -26.54
CA SER A 875 -20.83 -28.36 -26.80
C SER A 875 -19.35 -28.72 -26.56
N PRO A 876 -18.82 -29.78 -27.19
CA PRO A 876 -17.47 -30.27 -26.94
C PRO A 876 -16.38 -29.23 -27.27
N GLY A 877 -16.65 -28.28 -28.17
CA GLY A 877 -15.71 -27.21 -28.55
C GLY A 877 -15.71 -25.97 -27.65
N LYS A 878 -16.47 -25.93 -26.53
CA LYS A 878 -16.55 -24.72 -25.66
C LYS A 878 -15.24 -24.37 -24.95
N ARG A 879 -14.39 -25.37 -24.75
CA ARG A 879 -13.13 -25.30 -24.00
C ARG A 879 -12.10 -26.21 -24.69
N PRO A 880 -11.57 -25.81 -25.85
CA PRO A 880 -10.47 -26.56 -26.47
C PRO A 880 -9.28 -26.58 -25.52
N ASP A 881 -8.70 -27.77 -25.27
CA ASP A 881 -7.53 -27.91 -24.38
C ASP A 881 -6.24 -27.61 -25.17
N PRO A 882 -5.55 -26.49 -24.93
CA PRO A 882 -4.33 -26.11 -25.65
C PRO A 882 -3.16 -27.08 -25.40
N ALA A 883 -3.27 -28.01 -24.45
CA ALA A 883 -2.28 -29.06 -24.27
C ALA A 883 -2.46 -30.25 -25.22
N THR A 884 -3.63 -30.39 -25.86
CA THR A 884 -3.90 -31.42 -26.88
C THR A 884 -3.62 -30.89 -28.29
N ASP A 885 -3.24 -31.77 -29.21
CA ASP A 885 -3.07 -31.39 -30.62
C ASP A 885 -4.39 -30.94 -31.24
N GLU A 886 -5.48 -31.62 -30.92
CA GLU A 886 -6.83 -31.28 -31.40
C GLU A 886 -7.29 -29.92 -30.88
N GLY A 887 -7.04 -29.61 -29.61
CA GLY A 887 -7.38 -28.31 -29.02
C GLY A 887 -6.53 -27.16 -29.58
N ARG A 888 -5.22 -27.37 -29.78
CA ARG A 888 -4.36 -26.37 -30.47
C ARG A 888 -4.83 -26.11 -31.90
N ALA A 889 -5.15 -27.16 -32.66
CA ALA A 889 -5.66 -27.01 -34.01
C ALA A 889 -6.97 -26.20 -34.06
N ALA A 890 -7.89 -26.45 -33.11
CA ALA A 890 -9.14 -25.70 -33.02
C ALA A 890 -8.93 -24.22 -32.66
N ILE A 891 -7.96 -23.92 -31.78
CA ILE A 891 -7.60 -22.54 -31.42
C ILE A 891 -6.92 -21.82 -32.60
N GLN A 892 -6.03 -22.50 -33.32
CA GLN A 892 -5.31 -21.94 -34.46
C GLN A 892 -6.27 -21.44 -35.55
N VAL A 893 -7.32 -22.21 -35.86
CA VAL A 893 -8.36 -21.80 -36.82
C VAL A 893 -8.99 -20.45 -36.44
N VAL A 894 -9.28 -20.24 -35.16
CA VAL A 894 -9.86 -18.97 -34.68
C VAL A 894 -8.88 -17.81 -34.81
N ILE A 895 -7.59 -18.03 -34.53
CA ILE A 895 -6.54 -17.01 -34.69
C ILE A 895 -6.34 -16.67 -36.17
N ASP A 896 -6.32 -17.65 -37.05
CA ASP A 896 -6.17 -17.47 -38.50
C ASP A 896 -7.37 -16.74 -39.12
N ASP A 897 -8.59 -17.06 -38.67
CA ASP A 897 -9.81 -16.36 -39.10
C ASP A 897 -9.75 -14.87 -38.71
N LEU A 898 -9.30 -14.55 -37.50
CA LEU A 898 -9.15 -13.16 -37.04
C LEU A 898 -8.01 -12.43 -37.78
N ALA A 899 -6.90 -13.10 -38.05
CA ALA A 899 -5.80 -12.55 -38.83
C ALA A 899 -6.24 -12.24 -40.26
N SER A 900 -7.08 -13.09 -40.87
CA SER A 900 -7.65 -12.86 -42.20
C SER A 900 -8.49 -11.58 -42.23
N VAL A 901 -9.34 -11.35 -41.22
CA VAL A 901 -10.13 -10.11 -41.10
C VAL A 901 -9.23 -8.87 -40.99
N PHE A 902 -8.10 -8.97 -40.28
CA PHE A 902 -7.13 -7.88 -40.16
C PHE A 902 -6.45 -7.59 -41.51
N VAL A 903 -5.95 -8.62 -42.16
CA VAL A 903 -5.32 -8.52 -43.49
C VAL A 903 -6.27 -7.90 -44.51
N ASP A 904 -7.51 -8.36 -44.57
CA ASP A 904 -8.52 -7.84 -45.49
C ASP A 904 -8.83 -6.36 -45.24
N ALA A 905 -8.95 -5.97 -43.97
CA ALA A 905 -9.20 -4.57 -43.62
C ALA A 905 -8.02 -3.66 -44.03
N VAL A 906 -6.77 -4.08 -43.79
CA VAL A 906 -5.58 -3.33 -44.23
C VAL A 906 -5.49 -3.27 -45.75
N ALA A 907 -5.77 -4.36 -46.44
CA ALA A 907 -5.77 -4.43 -47.90
C ALA A 907 -6.75 -3.41 -48.51
N ILE A 908 -7.98 -3.41 -48.00
CA ILE A 908 -9.02 -2.43 -48.35
C ILE A 908 -8.57 -0.99 -48.05
N ASN A 909 -7.90 -0.80 -46.91
CA ASN A 909 -7.46 0.50 -46.41
C ASN A 909 -6.33 1.14 -47.22
N ARG A 910 -5.37 0.33 -47.65
CA ARG A 910 -4.19 0.75 -48.41
C ARG A 910 -4.34 0.55 -49.92
N GLY A 911 -5.46 -0.02 -50.39
CA GLY A 911 -5.77 -0.18 -51.81
C GLY A 911 -4.92 -1.26 -52.50
N VAL A 912 -4.57 -2.32 -51.77
CA VAL A 912 -3.77 -3.46 -52.25
C VAL A 912 -4.54 -4.76 -52.09
N SER A 913 -4.05 -5.88 -52.62
CA SER A 913 -4.69 -7.18 -52.37
C SER A 913 -4.31 -7.76 -50.99
N PRO A 914 -5.13 -8.65 -50.40
CA PRO A 914 -4.75 -9.39 -49.19
C PRO A 914 -3.41 -10.13 -49.33
N GLU A 915 -3.13 -10.67 -50.51
CA GLU A 915 -1.85 -11.34 -50.82
C GLU A 915 -0.68 -10.36 -50.78
N ASP A 916 -0.86 -9.13 -51.27
CA ASP A 916 0.15 -8.07 -51.20
C ASP A 916 0.47 -7.69 -49.75
N VAL A 917 -0.56 -7.60 -48.89
CA VAL A 917 -0.37 -7.32 -47.45
C VAL A 917 0.50 -8.41 -46.82
N VAL A 918 0.17 -9.69 -47.03
CA VAL A 918 0.94 -10.81 -46.46
C VAL A 918 2.37 -10.85 -46.99
N ALA A 919 2.56 -10.61 -48.28
CA ALA A 919 3.88 -10.72 -48.91
C ALA A 919 4.81 -9.53 -48.64
N ARG A 920 4.26 -8.31 -48.54
CA ARG A 920 5.05 -7.06 -48.56
C ARG A 920 5.07 -6.35 -47.21
N PHE A 921 4.05 -6.53 -46.37
CA PHE A 921 3.93 -5.78 -45.10
C PHE A 921 4.53 -6.55 -43.92
N GLY A 922 5.57 -7.36 -44.18
CA GLY A 922 6.50 -7.84 -43.16
C GLY A 922 6.09 -9.10 -42.42
N GLY A 923 4.95 -9.72 -42.75
CA GLY A 923 4.54 -11.02 -42.20
C GLY A 923 4.47 -11.07 -40.66
N GLY A 924 4.08 -9.97 -40.01
CA GLY A 924 4.05 -9.83 -38.56
C GLY A 924 5.23 -9.02 -37.97
N GLY A 925 6.24 -8.68 -38.76
CA GLY A 925 7.31 -7.74 -38.40
C GLY A 925 6.93 -6.26 -38.59
N CYS A 926 7.83 -5.36 -38.20
CA CYS A 926 7.68 -3.91 -38.35
C CYS A 926 8.69 -3.32 -39.33
N PHE A 927 8.37 -2.15 -39.88
CA PHE A 927 9.27 -1.34 -40.69
C PHE A 927 9.41 0.05 -40.06
N VAL A 928 10.60 0.63 -40.21
CA VAL A 928 10.98 1.93 -39.63
C VAL A 928 11.07 2.99 -40.72
N GLY A 929 10.51 4.18 -40.46
CA GLY A 929 10.70 5.37 -41.30
C GLY A 929 10.45 5.11 -42.78
N GLN A 930 11.44 5.46 -43.61
CA GLN A 930 11.38 5.30 -45.07
C GLN A 930 11.07 3.87 -45.52
N LYS A 931 11.51 2.85 -44.78
CA LYS A 931 11.24 1.45 -45.15
C LYS A 931 9.76 1.09 -45.04
N ALA A 932 9.01 1.76 -44.16
CA ALA A 932 7.57 1.59 -44.07
C ALA A 932 6.86 2.17 -45.30
N ILE A 933 7.35 3.31 -45.80
CA ILE A 933 6.85 3.92 -47.05
C ILE A 933 7.14 3.03 -48.24
N ASP A 934 8.39 2.56 -48.37
CA ASP A 934 8.81 1.67 -49.46
C ASP A 934 7.98 0.36 -49.50
N ALA A 935 7.58 -0.13 -48.31
CA ALA A 935 6.70 -1.29 -48.18
C ALA A 935 5.25 -0.97 -48.59
N GLY A 936 4.82 0.29 -48.50
CA GLY A 936 3.44 0.77 -48.75
C GLY A 936 2.60 0.98 -47.48
N LEU A 937 3.23 0.95 -46.30
CA LEU A 937 2.57 1.08 -44.99
C LEU A 937 2.26 2.54 -44.61
N ALA A 938 3.10 3.47 -45.07
CA ALA A 938 2.93 4.91 -44.89
C ALA A 938 3.04 5.62 -46.25
N ASP A 939 2.62 6.88 -46.29
CA ASP A 939 2.54 7.69 -47.50
C ASP A 939 3.72 8.67 -47.61
N GLU A 940 4.14 9.27 -46.48
CA GLU A 940 5.30 10.18 -46.43
C GLU A 940 5.93 10.26 -45.04
N ILE A 941 7.13 10.87 -44.97
CA ILE A 941 7.79 11.25 -43.72
C ILE A 941 7.45 12.70 -43.41
N GLY A 942 7.09 12.99 -42.16
CA GLY A 942 6.80 14.35 -41.73
C GLY A 942 6.75 14.49 -40.20
N THR A 943 7.01 15.69 -39.71
CA THR A 943 6.90 16.03 -38.29
C THR A 943 5.48 16.42 -37.91
N PHE A 944 5.13 16.32 -36.62
CA PHE A 944 3.80 16.70 -36.13
C PHE A 944 3.41 18.13 -36.52
N ASP A 945 4.33 19.07 -36.35
CA ASP A 945 4.07 20.48 -36.61
C ASP A 945 3.85 20.76 -38.10
N GLU A 946 4.56 20.07 -38.99
CA GLU A 946 4.33 20.17 -40.45
C GLU A 946 2.95 19.66 -40.84
N VAL A 947 2.56 18.48 -40.34
CA VAL A 947 1.24 17.88 -40.62
C VAL A 947 0.11 18.73 -40.05
N LEU A 948 0.28 19.24 -38.81
CA LEU A 948 -0.71 20.11 -38.18
C LEU A 948 -0.87 21.43 -38.94
N ALA A 949 0.25 22.03 -39.36
CA ALA A 949 0.27 23.27 -40.13
C ALA A 949 -0.44 23.12 -41.48
N GLU A 950 -0.15 22.02 -42.19
CA GLU A 950 -0.79 21.69 -43.47
C GLU A 950 -2.31 21.56 -43.31
N LEU A 951 -2.76 20.81 -42.29
CA LEU A 951 -4.19 20.61 -42.03
C LEU A 951 -4.90 21.88 -41.55
N ALA A 952 -4.21 22.76 -40.82
CA ALA A 952 -4.74 24.04 -40.37
C ALA A 952 -4.72 25.11 -41.47
N GLY A 953 -3.92 24.93 -42.53
CA GLY A 953 -3.74 25.90 -43.61
C GLY A 953 -2.94 27.14 -43.18
N VAL A 954 -1.93 26.94 -42.32
CA VAL A 954 -1.05 27.99 -41.77
C VAL A 954 0.41 27.62 -41.98
N ASP A 955 1.34 28.59 -41.99
CA ASP A 955 2.77 28.29 -42.05
C ASP A 955 3.26 27.64 -40.74
N ALA A 956 4.08 26.59 -40.83
CA ALA A 956 4.56 25.84 -39.65
C ALA A 956 5.31 26.71 -38.63
N GLU A 957 6.00 27.77 -39.07
CA GLU A 957 6.67 28.74 -38.19
C GLU A 957 5.70 29.60 -37.35
N CYS A 958 4.40 29.59 -37.67
CA CYS A 958 3.37 30.37 -36.97
C CYS A 958 2.62 29.57 -35.89
N LEU A 959 2.90 28.27 -35.71
CA LEU A 959 2.26 27.45 -34.68
C LEU A 959 2.90 27.70 -33.29
N PRO A 960 2.10 27.89 -32.22
CA PRO A 960 2.64 28.05 -30.88
C PRO A 960 3.29 26.74 -30.39
N LEU A 961 4.54 26.81 -29.93
CA LEU A 961 5.27 25.71 -29.30
C LEU A 961 4.42 25.00 -28.24
N ARG A 962 4.43 23.66 -28.26
CA ARG A 962 3.75 22.75 -27.32
C ARG A 962 3.87 23.29 -25.90
N ARG A 963 2.74 23.71 -25.30
CA ARG A 963 2.65 23.79 -23.83
C ARG A 963 2.43 22.37 -23.35
N ASP A 964 3.39 21.87 -22.57
CA ASP A 964 3.29 20.59 -21.87
C ASP A 964 1.95 20.52 -21.11
N PRO A 965 1.19 19.41 -21.21
CA PRO A 965 -0.01 19.19 -20.40
C PRO A 965 0.27 19.08 -18.90
#